data_AF-A0A7L1W393-F1
#
_entry.id   AF-A0A7L1W393-F1
#
_cell.length_a   1.000
_cell.length_b   1.000
_cell.length_c   1.000
_cell.angle_alpha   90.00
_cell.angle_beta   90.00
_cell.angle_gamma   90.00
#
_symmetry.space_group_name_H-M   'P 1'
#
loop_
_entity.id
_entity.type
_entity.pdbx_description
1 polymer ?
#
loop_
_entity_poly.entity_id
_entity_poly.type
_entity_poly.pdbx_seq_one_letter_code
_entity_poly.pdbx_strand_id
1 'polypeptide(L)'
;MELTETDRNHLGVHNLAFQNDSSDGMDDSNLKGLGDNSQRVQNSQNKKTVHTNQGDEYINIESDLHESKRASIDDEQPRLKGHLEKKYDEVCEFCKKHKTRIHYVIYGILITAYLAVVVAACSLNFQRALPLFVITVMAIFFICWDFLIAKYEDRIAAFFSPGDQYLKKQWFWLKWVLCVTLIIMIICWLIFDTTKQGSRQLISFGGLVMYVLLMLIFSKYPTRVAWRPVFSGIGMQFVLGLLILRTKVGFDAFNWLGIQIQTFLAYSDAGAKFVFGDKYTDHFFAFKVLPIVVFFSTVMSMLYHVGFMQWLIGKVGWIMHIFMGTTPVESLVAAGNIFVGQTESPLLVRPYLPYITKSELHAVMTAGFSTIAGSVLGAYISFGVSSSHLLTASVMSAPASLAASKLFWPETEKPLVTLRNGLQMAKSESKNLLEAASQGASTSIGLVANIAVNVISFLALLSFLDSALSWMGNLFDYPQLTFENICAYVFMPFSFMMGIDWEDSFIVGGLLGYKTFFNEFLAYERLSKLIQNREKGGSMYINGVKQYMTVRSEVIATYALCGFANFGSLGLVIGGLASIAPSKKKEIAEGAFRAMIAGTAACFMTACVAGMLTIPGLEIPCHILLGNASNFTDFPANSTELVECCQHLFTSASHSEEIIPGGNYSLNSWKVCCQILGQPAFHCT
;
A
#
# COMPACT_ATOMS: atom_id res chain seq x y z
N MET A 1 52.78 5.53 -45.32
CA MET A 1 53.63 6.74 -45.45
C MET A 1 53.64 7.43 -44.10
N GLU A 2 54.76 8.09 -43.82
CA GLU A 2 55.15 8.80 -42.62
C GLU A 2 54.10 9.87 -42.19
N LEU A 3 53.95 10.29 -40.93
CA LEU A 3 54.95 10.92 -40.02
C LEU A 3 55.53 12.21 -40.67
N THR A 4 55.75 13.35 -40.00
CA THR A 4 56.04 13.67 -38.58
C THR A 4 55.57 15.10 -38.15
N GLU A 5 55.65 15.41 -36.83
CA GLU A 5 56.14 16.69 -36.22
C GLU A 5 55.36 18.05 -36.41
N THR A 6 55.56 19.13 -35.61
CA THR A 6 56.39 19.42 -34.40
C THR A 6 55.75 20.47 -33.44
N ASP A 7 56.06 20.37 -32.14
CA ASP A 7 56.40 21.40 -31.09
C ASP A 7 55.83 22.85 -31.10
N ARG A 8 55.51 23.50 -29.95
CA ARG A 8 56.48 23.91 -28.90
C ARG A 8 55.91 24.26 -27.50
N ASN A 9 56.79 24.12 -26.50
CA ASN A 9 56.67 24.40 -25.05
C ASN A 9 56.69 25.92 -24.71
N HIS A 10 56.72 26.44 -23.45
CA HIS A 10 56.95 25.97 -22.05
C HIS A 10 56.07 26.82 -21.07
N LEU A 11 55.93 26.59 -19.76
CA LEU A 11 56.59 25.74 -18.74
C LEU A 11 55.52 24.91 -17.96
N GLY A 12 55.81 23.92 -17.11
CA GLY A 12 57.10 23.29 -16.71
C GLY A 12 57.38 23.31 -15.19
N VAL A 13 57.89 22.20 -14.62
CA VAL A 13 58.36 22.00 -13.21
C VAL A 13 57.20 21.91 -12.16
N HIS A 14 57.16 21.05 -11.13
CA HIS A 14 57.95 19.91 -10.59
C HIS A 14 56.92 18.75 -10.25
N ASN A 15 57.11 17.41 -10.24
CA ASN A 15 58.21 16.45 -10.04
C ASN A 15 58.75 16.34 -8.58
N LEU A 16 59.01 15.18 -7.94
CA LEU A 16 59.08 13.75 -8.30
C LEU A 16 58.57 12.88 -7.10
N ALA A 17 57.83 11.76 -7.30
CA ALA A 17 58.27 10.35 -7.48
C ALA A 17 58.81 9.67 -6.18
N PHE A 18 58.91 8.33 -6.00
CA PHE A 18 58.78 7.12 -6.85
C PHE A 18 58.54 5.89 -5.89
N GLN A 19 58.33 4.59 -6.22
CA GLN A 19 58.26 3.77 -7.45
C GLN A 19 57.49 2.43 -7.19
N ASN A 20 57.35 1.60 -8.24
CA ASN A 20 56.94 0.18 -8.36
C ASN A 20 57.72 -0.87 -7.47
N ASP A 21 57.46 -2.20 -7.42
CA ASP A 21 56.71 -3.13 -8.31
C ASP A 21 56.16 -4.46 -7.68
N SER A 22 55.28 -5.13 -8.45
CA SER A 22 54.88 -6.57 -8.57
C SER A 22 55.05 -7.69 -7.48
N SER A 23 53.92 -8.41 -7.26
CA SER A 23 53.68 -9.90 -7.28
C SER A 23 54.17 -10.93 -6.23
N ASP A 24 53.20 -11.72 -5.73
CA ASP A 24 53.12 -13.19 -5.45
C ASP A 24 53.95 -13.92 -4.35
N GLY A 25 53.33 -14.98 -3.78
CA GLY A 25 53.88 -15.97 -2.82
C GLY A 25 53.61 -15.64 -1.33
N MET A 26 52.70 -16.25 -0.55
CA MET A 26 52.23 -17.65 -0.32
C MET A 26 53.04 -18.41 0.76
N ASP A 27 52.30 -19.11 1.65
CA ASP A 27 52.73 -20.09 2.69
C ASP A 27 53.60 -19.61 3.88
N ASP A 28 53.58 -20.25 5.08
CA ASP A 28 52.51 -21.00 5.77
C ASP A 28 52.80 -21.16 7.30
N SER A 29 51.72 -21.22 8.09
CA SER A 29 51.56 -22.03 9.32
C SER A 29 52.06 -21.59 10.72
N ASN A 30 51.30 -22.07 11.72
CA ASN A 30 51.76 -22.62 13.02
C ASN A 30 52.36 -21.66 14.10
N LEU A 31 52.23 -21.88 15.42
CA LEU A 31 51.57 -22.93 16.21
C LEU A 31 51.27 -22.49 17.67
N LYS A 32 50.10 -22.88 18.23
CA LYS A 32 49.75 -22.99 19.68
C LYS A 32 49.89 -21.72 20.60
N GLY A 33 49.19 -21.61 21.72
CA GLY A 33 48.11 -22.44 22.26
C GLY A 33 48.28 -22.79 23.75
N LEU A 34 47.22 -22.53 24.55
CA LEU A 34 47.11 -22.68 26.02
C LEU A 34 48.00 -21.70 26.82
N GLY A 35 47.59 -21.25 28.02
CA GLY A 35 46.31 -21.46 28.70
C GLY A 35 46.31 -20.88 30.14
N ASP A 36 45.14 -20.96 30.78
CA ASP A 36 44.81 -20.75 32.21
C ASP A 36 45.98 -20.74 33.24
N ASN A 37 45.89 -20.03 34.39
CA ASN A 37 44.73 -20.05 35.28
C ASN A 37 44.80 -19.04 36.46
N SER A 38 43.65 -18.87 37.13
CA SER A 38 43.49 -18.87 38.59
C SER A 38 43.94 -17.67 39.47
N GLN A 39 42.93 -17.04 40.10
CA GLN A 39 42.89 -16.55 41.49
C GLN A 39 43.75 -15.33 41.92
N ARG A 40 43.51 -14.64 43.05
CA ARG A 40 42.33 -14.28 43.92
C ARG A 40 42.90 -13.49 45.14
N VAL A 41 42.02 -12.91 45.98
CA VAL A 41 42.26 -12.52 47.41
C VAL A 41 42.70 -11.07 47.72
N GLN A 42 41.67 -10.24 47.98
CA GLN A 42 41.44 -9.38 49.17
C GLN A 42 42.34 -8.18 49.60
N ASN A 43 41.60 -7.10 49.87
CA ASN A 43 41.63 -6.23 51.06
C ASN A 43 42.60 -5.03 51.22
N SER A 44 41.97 -3.85 51.15
CA SER A 44 41.95 -2.83 52.23
C SER A 44 43.22 -2.02 52.56
N GLN A 45 43.16 -0.70 52.33
CA GLN A 45 43.12 0.28 53.43
C GLN A 45 42.60 1.66 52.95
N ASN A 46 42.73 2.71 53.79
CA ASN A 46 41.77 3.82 53.89
C ASN A 46 42.42 5.23 53.75
N LYS A 47 41.58 6.25 53.47
CA LYS A 47 41.80 7.73 53.50
C LYS A 47 42.59 8.44 52.37
N LYS A 48 41.90 9.45 51.80
CA LYS A 48 42.30 10.85 51.44
C LYS A 48 43.82 11.19 51.37
N THR A 49 44.33 12.03 50.46
CA THR A 49 43.89 13.42 50.20
C THR A 49 44.54 14.05 48.93
N VAL A 50 43.75 14.45 47.93
CA VAL A 50 43.79 15.72 47.12
C VAL A 50 45.06 16.22 46.33
N HIS A 51 44.80 16.80 45.13
CA HIS A 51 45.50 17.86 44.35
C HIS A 51 46.42 17.56 43.11
N THR A 52 45.94 18.07 41.94
CA THR A 52 46.60 18.72 40.76
C THR A 52 47.87 18.20 40.03
N ASN A 53 47.76 18.04 38.70
CA ASN A 53 48.29 18.91 37.59
C ASN A 53 47.60 18.45 36.26
N GLN A 54 47.33 19.21 35.18
CA GLN A 54 48.12 20.13 34.31
C GLN A 54 49.27 19.44 33.54
N GLY A 55 49.40 19.53 32.20
CA GLY A 55 48.54 20.05 31.11
C GLY A 55 48.46 19.07 29.92
N ASP A 56 48.22 19.43 28.65
CA ASP A 56 48.24 20.75 27.99
C ASP A 56 47.14 20.93 26.91
N GLU A 57 46.95 22.18 26.49
CA GLU A 57 46.14 22.70 25.37
C GLU A 57 46.80 22.34 23.99
N TYR A 58 46.25 22.58 22.79
CA TYR A 58 45.88 23.85 22.12
C TYR A 58 45.44 23.52 20.66
N ILE A 59 44.76 24.34 19.81
CA ILE A 59 44.09 25.66 19.90
C ILE A 59 42.83 25.62 18.99
N ASN A 60 41.86 26.53 19.17
CA ASN A 60 41.47 27.45 18.08
C ASN A 60 40.90 28.77 18.67
N ILE A 61 41.05 29.90 17.96
CA ILE A 61 41.07 31.26 18.54
C ILE A 61 40.09 32.25 17.87
N GLU A 62 39.90 33.42 18.52
CA GLU A 62 39.10 34.60 18.14
C GLU A 62 37.56 34.43 18.21
N SER A 63 36.79 35.33 18.84
CA SER A 63 37.09 36.74 19.16
C SER A 63 36.29 37.30 20.36
N ASP A 64 36.93 37.43 21.52
CA ASP A 64 36.44 38.21 22.67
C ASP A 64 37.30 39.47 22.86
N LEU A 65 36.77 40.64 22.50
CA LEU A 65 37.51 41.91 22.67
C LEU A 65 36.59 43.13 22.82
N HIS A 66 35.92 43.28 23.98
CA HIS A 66 35.90 44.53 24.77
C HIS A 66 34.99 44.45 26.03
N GLU A 67 35.42 43.76 27.08
CA GLU A 67 34.79 43.88 28.41
C GLU A 67 35.80 44.29 29.50
N SER A 68 36.26 45.56 29.46
CA SER A 68 36.76 46.28 30.64
C SER A 68 37.02 47.77 30.35
N LYS A 69 36.08 48.65 30.75
CA LYS A 69 36.34 50.00 31.32
C LYS A 69 35.04 50.78 31.61
N ARG A 70 34.61 50.75 32.88
CA ARG A 70 34.06 51.87 33.71
C ARG A 70 33.10 51.36 34.80
N ALA A 71 33.68 50.98 35.93
CA ALA A 71 33.28 51.64 37.17
C ALA A 71 34.17 52.89 37.32
N SER A 72 33.77 54.01 37.91
CA SER A 72 32.46 54.37 38.50
C SER A 72 32.18 55.86 38.26
N ILE A 73 30.92 56.27 38.37
CA ILE A 73 30.39 57.62 38.69
C ILE A 73 28.85 57.55 38.58
N ASP A 74 28.14 58.40 39.33
CA ASP A 74 26.68 58.58 39.40
C ASP A 74 25.86 57.41 39.96
N ASP A 75 25.67 57.44 41.29
CA ASP A 75 24.39 57.09 41.92
C ASP A 75 23.25 58.03 41.43
N GLU A 76 22.01 57.72 41.79
CA GLU A 76 20.79 58.52 41.49
C GLU A 76 20.44 58.74 40.00
N GLN A 77 19.95 57.70 39.32
CA GLN A 77 18.76 57.90 38.46
C GLN A 77 17.97 56.61 38.16
N PRO A 78 16.65 56.56 38.42
CA PRO A 78 15.82 55.43 38.03
C PRO A 78 15.55 55.47 36.52
N ARG A 79 16.45 54.91 35.71
CA ARG A 79 16.32 54.84 34.24
C ARG A 79 15.23 53.89 33.79
N LEU A 80 14.01 54.40 33.89
CA LEU A 80 12.79 54.10 33.13
C LEU A 80 12.92 52.93 32.13
N LYS A 81 12.71 51.68 32.61
CA LYS A 81 12.32 50.57 31.73
C LYS A 81 11.18 51.06 30.84
N GLY A 82 11.32 50.94 29.52
CA GLY A 82 10.41 51.59 28.58
C GLY A 82 8.96 51.20 28.86
N HIS A 83 8.02 52.15 28.79
CA HIS A 83 6.60 51.84 29.09
C HIS A 83 6.03 50.77 28.12
N LEU A 84 6.57 50.73 26.90
CA LEU A 84 6.38 49.64 25.93
C LEU A 84 6.97 48.31 26.38
N GLU A 85 8.18 48.31 26.95
CA GLU A 85 8.92 47.10 27.35
C GLU A 85 8.30 46.45 28.60
N LYS A 86 7.90 47.25 29.60
CA LYS A 86 7.08 46.76 30.72
C LYS A 86 5.75 46.18 30.26
N LYS A 87 5.05 46.83 29.32
CA LYS A 87 3.80 46.28 28.76
C LYS A 87 4.04 45.06 27.86
N TYR A 88 5.20 44.94 27.23
CA TYR A 88 5.59 43.74 26.50
C TYR A 88 5.86 42.57 27.45
N ASP A 89 6.57 42.80 28.57
CA ASP A 89 6.75 41.80 29.64
C ASP A 89 5.39 41.36 30.23
N GLU A 90 4.52 42.32 30.60
CA GLU A 90 3.16 42.06 31.11
C GLU A 90 2.29 41.27 30.10
N VAL A 91 2.34 41.63 28.82
CA VAL A 91 1.64 40.90 27.74
C VAL A 91 2.26 39.52 27.51
N CYS A 92 3.58 39.37 27.63
CA CYS A 92 4.25 38.06 27.56
C CYS A 92 3.88 37.16 28.74
N GLU A 93 3.81 37.68 29.96
CA GLU A 93 3.29 36.93 31.12
C GLU A 93 1.82 36.56 30.93
N PHE A 94 0.98 37.51 30.50
CA PHE A 94 -0.44 37.25 30.24
C PHE A 94 -0.64 36.19 29.15
N CYS A 95 0.10 36.27 28.04
CA CYS A 95 0.11 35.27 26.97
C CYS A 95 0.64 33.91 27.42
N LYS A 96 1.65 33.85 28.31
CA LYS A 96 2.11 32.57 28.91
C LYS A 96 1.02 31.99 29.83
N LYS A 97 0.45 32.82 30.72
CA LYS A 97 -0.58 32.45 31.72
C LYS A 97 -1.91 32.02 31.10
N HIS A 98 -2.28 32.58 29.95
CA HIS A 98 -3.51 32.27 29.24
C HIS A 98 -3.31 31.52 27.91
N LYS A 99 -2.08 31.06 27.61
CA LYS A 99 -1.69 30.43 26.32
C LYS A 99 -2.73 29.46 25.78
N THR A 100 -3.19 28.54 26.61
CA THR A 100 -4.16 27.49 26.24
C THR A 100 -5.55 28.06 25.92
N ARG A 101 -6.04 29.04 26.69
CA ARG A 101 -7.32 29.71 26.39
C ARG A 101 -7.22 30.53 25.10
N ILE A 102 -6.11 31.24 24.90
CA ILE A 102 -5.84 32.02 23.70
C ILE A 102 -5.81 31.11 22.46
N HIS A 103 -5.15 29.94 22.54
CA HIS A 103 -5.18 28.94 21.46
C HIS A 103 -6.61 28.46 21.17
N TYR A 104 -7.40 28.11 22.19
CA TYR A 104 -8.80 27.69 21.97
C TYR A 104 -9.67 28.79 21.35
N VAL A 105 -9.47 30.07 21.70
CA VAL A 105 -10.17 31.19 21.05
C VAL A 105 -9.75 31.35 19.59
N ILE A 106 -8.44 31.29 19.30
CA ILE A 106 -7.92 31.38 17.92
C ILE A 106 -8.44 30.22 17.07
N TYR A 107 -8.37 28.97 17.55
CA TYR A 107 -8.92 27.81 16.84
C TYR A 107 -10.44 27.92 16.67
N GLY A 108 -11.18 28.40 17.68
CA GLY A 108 -12.63 28.63 17.59
C GLY A 108 -13.00 29.64 16.51
N ILE A 109 -12.25 30.75 16.40
CA ILE A 109 -12.42 31.76 15.33
C ILE A 109 -12.09 31.14 13.96
N LEU A 110 -10.95 30.44 13.84
CA LEU A 110 -10.55 29.80 12.57
C LEU A 110 -11.55 28.75 12.10
N ILE A 111 -12.06 27.89 13.00
CA ILE A 111 -13.10 26.91 12.69
C ILE A 111 -14.41 27.60 12.29
N THR A 112 -14.79 28.68 12.98
CA THR A 112 -16.01 29.44 12.63
C THR A 112 -15.90 30.11 11.26
N ALA A 113 -14.74 30.71 10.94
CA ALA A 113 -14.45 31.28 9.63
C ALA A 113 -14.43 30.21 8.52
N TYR A 114 -13.83 29.05 8.78
CA TYR A 114 -13.84 27.90 7.88
C TYR A 114 -15.27 27.40 7.60
N LEU A 115 -16.10 27.23 8.63
CA LEU A 115 -17.50 26.84 8.47
C LEU A 115 -18.30 27.89 7.68
N ALA A 116 -18.06 29.19 7.89
CA ALA A 116 -18.67 30.24 7.10
C ALA A 116 -18.28 30.16 5.60
N VAL A 117 -17.01 29.86 5.29
CA VAL A 117 -16.54 29.62 3.91
C VAL A 117 -17.19 28.37 3.31
N VAL A 118 -17.34 27.28 4.07
CA VAL A 118 -18.04 26.06 3.61
C VAL A 118 -19.50 26.36 3.28
N VAL A 119 -20.22 27.07 4.16
CA VAL A 119 -21.62 27.46 3.93
C VAL A 119 -21.76 28.37 2.71
N ALA A 120 -20.86 29.36 2.55
CA ALA A 120 -20.84 30.25 1.38
C ALA A 120 -20.54 29.49 0.06
N ALA A 121 -19.61 28.53 0.07
CA ALA A 121 -19.33 27.69 -1.09
C ALA A 121 -20.55 26.83 -1.47
N CYS A 122 -21.23 26.27 -0.46
CA CYS A 122 -22.43 25.46 -0.66
C CYS A 122 -23.62 26.28 -1.19
N SER A 123 -23.81 27.51 -0.73
CA SER A 123 -24.90 28.38 -1.20
C SER A 123 -24.65 28.94 -2.61
N LEU A 124 -23.39 29.14 -3.01
CA LEU A 124 -23.04 29.60 -4.35
C LEU A 124 -23.14 28.49 -5.40
N ASN A 125 -22.57 27.31 -5.15
CA ASN A 125 -22.53 26.21 -6.13
C ASN A 125 -22.39 24.85 -5.43
N PHE A 126 -23.50 24.32 -4.89
CA PHE A 126 -23.52 23.06 -4.13
C PHE A 126 -22.83 21.88 -4.85
N GLN A 127 -23.07 21.70 -6.16
CA GLN A 127 -22.45 20.63 -6.95
C GLN A 127 -20.90 20.69 -6.93
N ARG A 128 -20.32 21.89 -7.00
CA ARG A 128 -18.86 22.09 -6.93
C ARG A 128 -18.34 22.01 -5.49
N ALA A 129 -19.16 22.39 -4.51
CA ALA A 129 -18.83 22.33 -3.08
C ALA A 129 -19.02 20.94 -2.46
N LEU A 130 -19.66 19.99 -3.16
CA LEU A 130 -20.05 18.68 -2.61
C LEU A 130 -18.91 17.90 -1.93
N PRO A 131 -17.67 17.82 -2.48
CA PRO A 131 -16.56 17.16 -1.79
C PRO A 131 -16.18 17.83 -0.46
N LEU A 132 -16.15 19.17 -0.44
CA LEU A 132 -15.88 19.97 0.76
C LEU A 132 -16.99 19.80 1.82
N PHE A 133 -18.24 19.79 1.38
CA PHE A 133 -19.40 19.52 2.23
C PHE A 133 -19.34 18.10 2.85
N VAL A 134 -19.07 17.07 2.04
CA VAL A 134 -18.97 15.69 2.55
C VAL A 134 -17.80 15.54 3.54
N ILE A 135 -16.62 16.07 3.22
CA ILE A 135 -15.44 16.02 4.10
C ILE A 135 -15.71 16.77 5.42
N THR A 136 -16.32 17.96 5.37
CA THR A 136 -16.62 18.74 6.59
C THR A 136 -17.68 18.08 7.47
N VAL A 137 -18.76 17.56 6.87
CA VAL A 137 -19.80 16.81 7.61
C VAL A 137 -19.24 15.54 8.22
N MET A 138 -18.39 14.78 7.51
CA MET A 138 -17.72 13.60 8.06
C MET A 138 -16.75 13.96 9.19
N ALA A 139 -15.96 15.03 9.06
CA ALA A 139 -15.05 15.48 10.11
C ALA A 139 -15.81 15.88 11.39
N ILE A 140 -16.90 16.65 11.25
CA ILE A 140 -17.78 17.01 12.38
C ILE A 140 -18.40 15.75 12.99
N PHE A 141 -18.95 14.85 12.17
CA PHE A 141 -19.54 13.59 12.63
C PHE A 141 -18.54 12.76 13.46
N PHE A 142 -17.31 12.56 12.97
CA PHE A 142 -16.29 11.79 13.69
C PHE A 142 -15.78 12.48 14.95
N ILE A 143 -15.59 13.80 14.95
CA ILE A 143 -15.23 14.57 16.16
C ILE A 143 -16.35 14.46 17.22
N CYS A 144 -17.61 14.58 16.81
CA CYS A 144 -18.76 14.40 17.69
C CYS A 144 -18.87 12.96 18.19
N TRP A 145 -18.68 11.96 17.33
CA TRP A 145 -18.71 10.54 17.69
C TRP A 145 -17.64 10.19 18.73
N ASP A 146 -16.42 10.69 18.56
CA ASP A 146 -15.32 10.44 19.48
C ASP A 146 -15.50 11.16 20.82
N PHE A 147 -16.01 12.39 20.80
CA PHE A 147 -16.39 13.11 22.02
C PHE A 147 -17.55 12.41 22.75
N LEU A 148 -18.54 11.88 22.02
CA LEU A 148 -19.67 11.15 22.61
C LEU A 148 -19.23 9.82 23.22
N ILE A 149 -18.36 9.06 22.54
CA ILE A 149 -17.77 7.83 23.12
C ILE A 149 -16.97 8.18 24.38
N ALA A 150 -16.01 9.11 24.32
CA ALA A 150 -15.18 9.46 25.46
C ALA A 150 -15.96 10.04 26.65
N LYS A 151 -17.11 10.69 26.41
CA LYS A 151 -17.98 11.26 27.46
C LYS A 151 -18.99 10.27 28.03
N TYR A 152 -19.36 9.24 27.28
CA TYR A 152 -20.45 8.32 27.64
C TYR A 152 -20.04 6.84 27.67
N GLU A 153 -18.76 6.49 27.60
CA GLU A 153 -18.26 5.09 27.61
C GLU A 153 -18.92 4.25 28.71
N ASP A 154 -18.91 4.71 29.97
CA ASP A 154 -19.58 4.04 31.09
C ASP A 154 -21.10 3.91 30.91
N ARG A 155 -21.77 4.92 30.34
CA ARG A 155 -23.23 4.86 30.08
C ARG A 155 -23.57 3.95 28.92
N ILE A 156 -22.74 3.91 27.88
CA ILE A 156 -22.89 3.03 26.72
C ILE A 156 -22.67 1.58 27.18
N ALA A 157 -21.62 1.32 27.96
CA ALA A 157 -21.37 0.03 28.59
C ALA A 157 -22.52 -0.38 29.53
N ALA A 158 -23.04 0.52 30.36
CA ALA A 158 -24.18 0.24 31.24
C ALA A 158 -25.50 0.01 30.48
N PHE A 159 -25.73 0.72 29.37
CA PHE A 159 -26.91 0.56 28.52
C PHE A 159 -26.88 -0.76 27.75
N PHE A 160 -25.73 -1.15 27.21
CA PHE A 160 -25.57 -2.44 26.54
C PHE A 160 -25.37 -3.62 27.50
N SER A 161 -24.97 -3.41 28.76
CA SER A 161 -24.81 -4.44 29.79
C SER A 161 -25.98 -5.45 29.91
N PRO A 162 -27.26 -5.05 30.06
CA PRO A 162 -28.36 -6.00 30.09
C PRO A 162 -28.53 -6.76 28.76
N GLY A 163 -28.25 -6.09 27.63
CA GLY A 163 -28.25 -6.70 26.30
C GLY A 163 -27.13 -7.72 26.14
N ASP A 164 -25.91 -7.42 26.59
CA ASP A 164 -24.74 -8.30 26.59
C ASP A 164 -24.91 -9.50 27.53
N GLN A 165 -25.51 -9.32 28.71
CA GLN A 165 -25.87 -10.43 29.60
C GLN A 165 -26.92 -11.36 28.96
N TYR A 166 -27.95 -10.81 28.32
CA TYR A 166 -28.95 -11.60 27.60
C TYR A 166 -28.35 -12.30 26.37
N LEU A 167 -27.52 -11.58 25.59
CA LEU A 167 -26.76 -12.10 24.47
C LEU A 167 -25.86 -13.25 24.91
N LYS A 168 -25.09 -13.11 25.99
CA LYS A 168 -24.25 -14.18 26.56
C LYS A 168 -25.07 -15.39 26.99
N LYS A 169 -26.22 -15.19 27.64
CA LYS A 169 -27.12 -16.27 28.04
C LYS A 169 -27.70 -17.03 26.85
N GLN A 170 -28.01 -16.33 25.75
CA GLN A 170 -28.53 -16.92 24.51
C GLN A 170 -27.44 -17.23 23.46
N TRP A 171 -26.16 -16.95 23.74
CA TRP A 171 -25.10 -16.92 22.73
C TRP A 171 -24.90 -18.27 22.05
N PHE A 172 -25.11 -19.36 22.78
CA PHE A 172 -25.06 -20.71 22.23
C PHE A 172 -26.07 -20.87 21.08
N TRP A 173 -27.34 -20.53 21.30
CA TRP A 173 -28.39 -20.65 20.28
C TRP A 173 -28.25 -19.58 19.19
N LEU A 174 -28.00 -18.33 19.58
CA LEU A 174 -27.83 -17.23 18.63
C LEU A 174 -26.63 -17.44 17.69
N LYS A 175 -25.51 -17.99 18.17
CA LYS A 175 -24.36 -18.33 17.32
C LYS A 175 -24.73 -19.36 16.26
N TRP A 176 -25.48 -20.40 16.63
CA TRP A 176 -25.95 -21.41 15.67
C TRP A 176 -26.93 -20.83 14.66
N VAL A 177 -27.93 -20.06 15.11
CA VAL A 177 -28.89 -19.40 14.22
C VAL A 177 -28.20 -18.43 13.26
N LEU A 178 -27.33 -17.54 13.75
CA LEU A 178 -26.62 -16.55 12.93
C LEU A 178 -25.68 -17.23 11.93
N CYS A 179 -25.00 -18.31 12.32
CA CYS A 179 -24.19 -19.12 11.41
C CYS A 179 -25.05 -19.76 10.32
N VAL A 180 -26.17 -20.39 10.69
CA VAL A 180 -27.10 -21.04 9.75
C VAL A 180 -27.74 -20.02 8.80
N THR A 181 -28.19 -18.85 9.29
CA THR A 181 -28.75 -17.81 8.41
C THR A 181 -27.71 -17.19 7.48
N LEU A 182 -26.45 -17.06 7.91
CA LEU A 182 -25.36 -16.58 7.05
C LEU A 182 -24.96 -17.62 5.99
N ILE A 183 -24.94 -18.91 6.35
CA ILE A 183 -24.75 -20.01 5.38
C ILE A 183 -25.91 -20.06 4.38
N ILE A 184 -27.17 -19.97 4.83
CA ILE A 184 -28.35 -19.90 3.95
C ILE A 184 -28.29 -18.67 3.04
N MET A 185 -27.92 -17.50 3.57
CA MET A 185 -27.75 -16.28 2.78
C MET A 185 -26.70 -16.46 1.68
N ILE A 186 -25.53 -17.04 2.00
CA ILE A 186 -24.47 -17.33 1.02
C ILE A 186 -24.96 -18.35 -0.02
N ILE A 187 -25.67 -19.41 0.38
CA ILE A 187 -26.21 -20.41 -0.55
C ILE A 187 -27.27 -19.79 -1.48
N CYS A 188 -28.23 -19.04 -0.95
CA CYS A 188 -29.23 -18.35 -1.75
C CYS A 188 -28.60 -17.31 -2.69
N TRP A 189 -27.57 -16.59 -2.23
CA TRP A 189 -26.81 -15.65 -3.06
C TRP A 189 -26.05 -16.38 -4.18
N LEU A 190 -25.32 -17.45 -3.87
CA LEU A 190 -24.60 -18.28 -4.87
C LEU A 190 -25.56 -18.88 -5.91
N ILE A 191 -26.74 -19.35 -5.49
CA ILE A 191 -27.77 -19.85 -6.41
C ILE A 191 -28.23 -18.72 -7.35
N PHE A 192 -28.56 -17.54 -6.81
CA PHE A 192 -29.03 -16.40 -7.59
C PHE A 192 -27.97 -15.82 -8.54
N ASP A 193 -26.70 -15.83 -8.13
CA ASP A 193 -25.59 -15.37 -8.97
C ASP A 193 -25.30 -16.38 -10.09
N THR A 194 -25.21 -17.68 -9.74
CA THR A 194 -25.00 -18.77 -10.72
C THR A 194 -26.10 -18.81 -11.78
N THR A 195 -27.38 -18.60 -11.41
CA THR A 195 -28.49 -18.58 -12.38
C THR A 195 -28.50 -17.35 -13.29
N LYS A 196 -27.71 -16.31 -13.02
CA LYS A 196 -27.61 -15.10 -13.83
C LYS A 196 -26.30 -14.93 -14.59
N GLN A 197 -25.18 -15.43 -14.04
CA GLN A 197 -23.83 -15.06 -14.47
C GLN A 197 -22.92 -16.28 -14.73
N GLY A 198 -23.42 -17.49 -14.51
CA GLY A 198 -22.82 -18.74 -14.98
C GLY A 198 -21.81 -19.39 -14.03
N SER A 199 -21.14 -20.44 -14.51
CA SER A 199 -20.33 -21.34 -13.68
C SER A 199 -18.98 -20.76 -13.22
N ARG A 200 -18.48 -19.67 -13.83
CA ARG A 200 -17.12 -19.17 -13.59
C ARG A 200 -16.91 -18.60 -12.17
N GLN A 201 -17.93 -17.95 -11.61
CA GLN A 201 -17.89 -17.46 -10.21
C GLN A 201 -17.88 -18.61 -9.19
N LEU A 202 -18.46 -19.76 -9.54
CA LEU A 202 -18.44 -20.96 -8.71
C LEU A 202 -17.02 -21.55 -8.62
N ILE A 203 -16.17 -21.35 -9.65
CA ILE A 203 -14.74 -21.68 -9.60
C ILE A 203 -14.04 -20.78 -8.58
N SER A 204 -14.25 -19.45 -8.62
CA SER A 204 -13.69 -18.51 -7.62
C SER A 204 -14.10 -18.86 -6.18
N PHE A 205 -15.37 -19.23 -5.97
CA PHE A 205 -15.84 -19.69 -4.65
C PHE A 205 -15.18 -21.02 -4.23
N GLY A 206 -15.08 -21.98 -5.14
CA GLY A 206 -14.35 -23.23 -4.92
C GLY A 206 -12.88 -22.99 -4.58
N GLY A 207 -12.24 -22.05 -5.26
CA GLY A 207 -10.88 -21.57 -4.97
C GLY A 207 -10.74 -21.02 -3.56
N LEU A 208 -11.64 -20.13 -3.13
CA LEU A 208 -11.65 -19.58 -1.77
C LEU A 208 -11.72 -20.70 -0.71
N VAL A 209 -12.58 -21.70 -0.91
CA VAL A 209 -12.66 -22.89 -0.04
C VAL A 209 -11.37 -23.72 -0.10
N MET A 210 -10.81 -23.95 -1.28
CA MET A 210 -9.58 -24.71 -1.47
C MET A 210 -8.35 -24.01 -0.86
N TYR A 211 -8.27 -22.68 -0.89
CA TYR A 211 -7.22 -21.93 -0.19
C TYR A 211 -7.34 -22.08 1.33
N VAL A 212 -8.56 -22.05 1.88
CA VAL A 212 -8.79 -22.36 3.31
C VAL A 212 -8.39 -23.81 3.64
N LEU A 213 -8.68 -24.77 2.77
CA LEU A 213 -8.28 -26.17 2.96
C LEU A 213 -6.75 -26.36 2.90
N LEU A 214 -6.07 -25.79 1.90
CA LEU A 214 -4.60 -25.83 1.79
C LEU A 214 -3.93 -25.20 3.01
N MET A 215 -4.43 -24.04 3.47
CA MET A 215 -3.92 -23.35 4.65
C MET A 215 -4.20 -24.11 5.96
N LEU A 216 -5.28 -24.89 6.02
CA LEU A 216 -5.55 -25.81 7.13
C LEU A 216 -4.60 -27.02 7.11
N ILE A 217 -4.40 -27.64 5.94
CA ILE A 217 -3.55 -28.83 5.75
C ILE A 217 -2.09 -28.52 6.11
N PHE A 218 -1.56 -27.39 5.66
CA PHE A 218 -0.18 -26.97 5.92
C PHE A 218 -0.02 -26.11 7.20
N SER A 219 -1.10 -25.95 7.98
CA SER A 219 -1.11 -25.23 9.27
C SER A 219 -0.12 -25.83 10.26
N LYS A 220 0.48 -24.99 11.10
CA LYS A 220 1.38 -25.43 12.18
C LYS A 220 0.63 -26.16 13.30
N TYR A 221 -0.65 -25.80 13.53
CA TYR A 221 -1.47 -26.34 14.64
C TYR A 221 -2.96 -26.50 14.22
N PRO A 222 -3.29 -27.37 13.25
CA PRO A 222 -4.65 -27.47 12.68
C PRO A 222 -5.75 -27.76 13.73
N THR A 223 -5.42 -28.49 14.81
CA THR A 223 -6.35 -28.78 15.93
C THR A 223 -6.55 -27.60 16.90
N ARG A 224 -5.86 -26.48 16.71
CA ARG A 224 -5.94 -25.26 17.55
C ARG A 224 -6.48 -24.04 16.79
N VAL A 225 -6.96 -24.21 15.55
CA VAL A 225 -7.51 -23.11 14.72
C VAL A 225 -8.67 -22.42 15.43
N ALA A 226 -8.49 -21.13 15.71
CA ALA A 226 -9.55 -20.26 16.21
C ALA A 226 -10.45 -19.83 15.03
N TRP A 227 -11.52 -20.56 14.78
CA TRP A 227 -12.40 -20.34 13.62
C TRP A 227 -13.12 -18.98 13.58
N ARG A 228 -13.18 -18.22 14.69
CA ARG A 228 -13.76 -16.87 14.69
C ARG A 228 -12.95 -15.90 13.80
N PRO A 229 -11.65 -15.62 14.05
CA PRO A 229 -10.82 -14.85 13.12
C PRO A 229 -10.93 -15.31 11.66
N VAL A 230 -10.93 -16.62 11.40
CA VAL A 230 -10.98 -17.16 10.03
C VAL A 230 -12.30 -16.79 9.33
N PHE A 231 -13.45 -17.17 9.90
CA PHE A 231 -14.76 -16.87 9.28
C PHE A 231 -15.11 -15.38 9.33
N SER A 232 -14.76 -14.66 10.40
CA SER A 232 -15.00 -13.21 10.49
C SER A 232 -14.15 -12.43 9.50
N GLY A 233 -12.90 -12.80 9.25
CA GLY A 233 -12.04 -12.13 8.26
C GLY A 233 -12.47 -12.40 6.82
N ILE A 234 -12.85 -13.65 6.51
CA ILE A 234 -13.44 -14.01 5.20
C ILE A 234 -14.77 -13.28 4.99
N GLY A 235 -15.65 -13.28 6.00
CA GLY A 235 -16.92 -12.53 5.94
C GLY A 235 -16.71 -11.02 5.80
N MET A 236 -15.72 -10.45 6.49
CA MET A 236 -15.44 -9.01 6.42
C MET A 236 -14.88 -8.61 5.04
N GLN A 237 -13.94 -9.34 4.45
CA GLN A 237 -13.49 -9.06 3.08
C GLN A 237 -14.61 -9.27 2.05
N PHE A 238 -15.48 -10.27 2.23
CA PHE A 238 -16.60 -10.51 1.33
C PHE A 238 -17.66 -9.41 1.40
N VAL A 239 -18.02 -8.95 2.61
CA VAL A 239 -18.96 -7.82 2.79
C VAL A 239 -18.37 -6.53 2.26
N LEU A 240 -17.08 -6.24 2.50
CA LEU A 240 -16.40 -5.07 1.93
C LEU A 240 -16.39 -5.14 0.40
N GLY A 241 -15.97 -6.27 -0.18
CA GLY A 241 -16.01 -6.50 -1.62
C GLY A 241 -17.41 -6.36 -2.20
N LEU A 242 -18.45 -6.90 -1.55
CA LEU A 242 -19.82 -6.84 -2.04
C LEU A 242 -20.35 -5.41 -2.03
N LEU A 243 -20.08 -4.65 -0.96
CA LEU A 243 -20.41 -3.23 -0.88
C LEU A 243 -19.72 -2.43 -2.00
N ILE A 244 -18.42 -2.65 -2.22
CA ILE A 244 -17.59 -1.82 -3.10
C ILE A 244 -17.71 -2.22 -4.58
N LEU A 245 -17.72 -3.51 -4.91
CA LEU A 245 -17.72 -4.01 -6.30
C LEU A 245 -19.11 -4.30 -6.85
N ARG A 246 -20.10 -4.60 -5.99
CA ARG A 246 -21.42 -5.06 -6.43
C ARG A 246 -22.54 -4.04 -6.21
N THR A 247 -22.38 -3.06 -5.32
CA THR A 247 -23.33 -1.93 -5.20
C THR A 247 -22.83 -0.73 -5.98
N LYS A 248 -23.73 -0.09 -6.76
CA LYS A 248 -23.38 1.10 -7.54
C LYS A 248 -22.81 2.22 -6.65
N VAL A 249 -23.40 2.47 -5.50
CA VAL A 249 -22.96 3.53 -4.56
C VAL A 249 -21.54 3.27 -4.05
N GLY A 250 -21.18 2.02 -3.73
CA GLY A 250 -19.83 1.67 -3.31
C GLY A 250 -18.81 1.75 -4.45
N PHE A 251 -19.20 1.33 -5.65
CA PHE A 251 -18.35 1.42 -6.85
C PHE A 251 -18.09 2.88 -7.22
N ASP A 252 -19.14 3.70 -7.32
CA ASP A 252 -19.05 5.13 -7.63
C ASP A 252 -18.16 5.86 -6.60
N ALA A 253 -18.27 5.51 -5.31
CA ALA A 253 -17.44 6.08 -4.25
C ALA A 253 -15.96 5.67 -4.32
N PHE A 254 -15.64 4.39 -4.58
CA PHE A 254 -14.25 3.93 -4.72
C PHE A 254 -13.63 4.34 -6.06
N ASN A 255 -14.43 4.48 -7.11
CA ASN A 255 -14.00 5.06 -8.38
C ASN A 255 -13.67 6.55 -8.21
N TRP A 256 -14.54 7.33 -7.57
CA TRP A 256 -14.27 8.72 -7.22
C TRP A 256 -12.99 8.85 -6.38
N LEU A 257 -12.83 8.02 -5.34
CA LEU A 257 -11.63 8.00 -4.49
C LEU A 257 -10.36 7.64 -5.30
N GLY A 258 -10.46 6.67 -6.21
CA GLY A 258 -9.38 6.30 -7.14
C GLY A 258 -8.95 7.44 -8.06
N ILE A 259 -9.91 8.22 -8.58
CA ILE A 259 -9.66 9.41 -9.40
C ILE A 259 -9.08 10.56 -8.56
N GLN A 260 -9.54 10.76 -7.32
CA GLN A 260 -8.94 11.75 -6.41
C GLN A 260 -7.49 11.38 -6.08
N ILE A 261 -7.20 10.10 -5.83
CA ILE A 261 -5.84 9.63 -5.56
C ILE A 261 -4.97 9.75 -6.82
N GLN A 262 -5.45 9.37 -8.00
CA GLN A 262 -4.71 9.59 -9.26
C GLN A 262 -4.38 11.08 -9.49
N THR A 263 -5.34 11.97 -9.21
CA THR A 263 -5.17 13.44 -9.30
C THR A 263 -4.16 13.96 -8.28
N PHE A 264 -4.22 13.47 -7.04
CA PHE A 264 -3.28 13.81 -5.97
C PHE A 264 -1.85 13.36 -6.32
N LEU A 265 -1.68 12.15 -6.85
CA LEU A 265 -0.37 11.63 -7.27
C LEU A 265 0.21 12.43 -8.44
N ALA A 266 -0.63 12.92 -9.36
CA ALA A 266 -0.19 13.80 -10.45
C ALA A 266 0.44 15.12 -9.96
N TYR A 267 0.19 15.57 -8.72
CA TYR A 267 0.92 16.72 -8.17
C TYR A 267 2.41 16.47 -7.97
N SER A 268 2.88 15.21 -7.91
CA SER A 268 4.33 14.94 -7.89
C SER A 268 5.02 15.36 -9.20
N ASP A 269 4.28 15.47 -10.30
CA ASP A 269 4.81 15.86 -11.61
C ASP A 269 5.41 17.27 -11.59
N ALA A 270 4.86 18.18 -10.77
CA ALA A 270 5.44 19.51 -10.59
C ALA A 270 6.84 19.45 -9.96
N GLY A 271 7.05 18.54 -8.99
CA GLY A 271 8.36 18.29 -8.39
C GLY A 271 9.30 17.54 -9.33
N ALA A 272 8.82 16.48 -9.98
CA ALA A 272 9.60 15.68 -10.92
C ALA A 272 10.08 16.53 -12.13
N LYS A 273 9.18 17.33 -12.72
CA LYS A 273 9.51 18.25 -13.80
C LYS A 273 10.49 19.35 -13.38
N PHE A 274 10.43 19.82 -12.14
CA PHE A 274 11.40 20.80 -11.63
C PHE A 274 12.79 20.20 -11.41
N VAL A 275 12.87 18.96 -10.89
CA VAL A 275 14.15 18.30 -10.56
C VAL A 275 14.81 17.65 -11.77
N PHE A 276 14.04 17.07 -12.70
CA PHE A 276 14.54 16.32 -13.86
C PHE A 276 14.26 17.01 -15.22
N GLY A 277 13.64 18.19 -15.22
CA GLY A 277 13.30 18.97 -16.41
C GLY A 277 12.07 18.47 -17.16
N ASP A 278 11.72 19.14 -18.27
CA ASP A 278 10.56 18.81 -19.11
C ASP A 278 10.55 17.34 -19.61
N LYS A 279 11.72 16.71 -19.72
CA LYS A 279 11.91 15.33 -20.24
C LYS A 279 11.84 14.23 -19.18
N TYR A 280 11.33 14.51 -17.98
CA TYR A 280 11.15 13.51 -16.91
C TYR A 280 10.30 12.29 -17.32
N THR A 281 9.53 12.37 -18.42
CA THR A 281 8.77 11.27 -19.02
C THR A 281 9.64 10.23 -19.73
N ASP A 282 10.80 10.61 -20.27
CA ASP A 282 11.59 9.79 -21.19
C ASP A 282 12.15 8.53 -20.49
N HIS A 283 12.50 8.66 -19.20
CA HIS A 283 12.83 7.54 -18.32
C HIS A 283 11.72 7.31 -17.29
N PHE A 284 10.51 7.01 -17.79
CA PHE A 284 9.25 6.92 -17.03
C PHE A 284 9.41 6.29 -15.63
N PHE A 285 10.00 5.10 -15.51
CA PHE A 285 10.18 4.48 -14.18
C PHE A 285 11.03 5.33 -13.23
N ALA A 286 12.21 5.78 -13.66
CA ALA A 286 13.16 6.48 -12.79
C ALA A 286 12.70 7.90 -12.43
N PHE A 287 12.14 8.66 -13.38
CA PHE A 287 11.88 10.10 -13.22
C PHE A 287 10.40 10.49 -13.16
N LYS A 288 9.46 9.58 -13.48
CA LYS A 288 8.00 9.78 -13.27
C LYS A 288 7.46 8.89 -12.14
N VAL A 289 7.85 7.61 -12.07
CA VAL A 289 7.28 6.66 -11.09
C VAL A 289 7.91 6.79 -9.71
N LEU A 290 9.23 6.82 -9.58
CA LEU A 290 9.90 6.92 -8.28
C LEU A 290 9.60 8.22 -7.50
N PRO A 291 9.46 9.41 -8.12
CA PRO A 291 9.10 10.63 -7.39
C PRO A 291 7.69 10.61 -6.74
N ILE A 292 6.77 9.79 -7.27
CA ILE A 292 5.46 9.56 -6.63
C ILE A 292 5.65 8.94 -5.23
N VAL A 293 6.61 8.02 -5.08
CA VAL A 293 6.95 7.36 -3.81
C VAL A 293 7.47 8.38 -2.78
N VAL A 294 8.33 9.31 -3.21
CA VAL A 294 8.87 10.42 -2.39
C VAL A 294 7.75 11.35 -1.92
N PHE A 295 6.90 11.78 -2.85
CA PHE A 295 5.78 12.69 -2.56
C PHE A 295 4.76 12.05 -1.60
N PHE A 296 4.39 10.79 -1.83
CA PHE A 296 3.47 10.08 -0.95
C PHE A 296 4.05 9.86 0.45
N SER A 297 5.33 9.47 0.56
CA SER A 297 6.02 9.31 1.85
C SER A 297 6.04 10.63 2.64
N THR A 298 6.33 11.74 1.97
CA THR A 298 6.27 13.10 2.53
C THR A 298 4.89 13.41 3.15
N VAL A 299 3.81 13.19 2.39
CA VAL A 299 2.44 13.47 2.84
C VAL A 299 2.00 12.49 3.94
N MET A 300 2.42 11.23 3.91
CA MET A 300 2.15 10.28 4.98
C MET A 300 2.78 10.71 6.30
N SER A 301 4.06 11.13 6.30
CA SER A 301 4.71 11.67 7.50
C SER A 301 4.02 12.92 8.04
N MET A 302 3.51 13.79 7.16
CA MET A 302 2.66 14.92 7.57
C MET A 302 1.36 14.45 8.25
N LEU A 303 0.64 13.48 7.68
CA LEU A 303 -0.60 12.94 8.26
C LEU A 303 -0.38 12.19 9.59
N TYR A 304 0.79 11.57 9.78
CA TYR A 304 1.22 10.99 11.06
C TYR A 304 1.63 12.04 12.11
N HIS A 305 2.12 13.21 11.69
CA HIS A 305 2.39 14.34 12.60
C HIS A 305 1.09 15.05 13.03
N VAL A 306 0.13 15.21 12.11
CA VAL A 306 -1.22 15.73 12.41
C VAL A 306 -2.05 14.79 13.30
N GLY A 307 -1.73 13.50 13.32
CA GLY A 307 -2.45 12.48 14.10
C GLY A 307 -3.57 11.77 13.35
N PHE A 308 -3.81 12.13 12.08
CA PHE A 308 -4.91 11.59 11.28
C PHE A 308 -4.73 10.10 10.96
N MET A 309 -3.51 9.65 10.65
CA MET A 309 -3.26 8.23 10.37
C MET A 309 -3.44 7.37 11.62
N GLN A 310 -2.97 7.81 12.79
CA GLN A 310 -3.19 7.09 14.05
C GLN A 310 -4.69 7.02 14.39
N TRP A 311 -5.44 8.09 14.15
CA TRP A 311 -6.90 8.07 14.30
C TRP A 311 -7.56 7.04 13.37
N LEU A 312 -7.25 7.11 12.06
CA LEU A 312 -7.86 6.25 11.04
C LEU A 312 -7.52 4.76 11.24
N ILE A 313 -6.24 4.45 11.46
CA ILE A 313 -5.75 3.09 11.74
C ILE A 313 -6.32 2.59 13.08
N GLY A 314 -6.44 3.48 14.07
CA GLY A 314 -7.11 3.20 15.34
C GLY A 314 -8.57 2.77 15.16
N LYS A 315 -9.33 3.46 14.31
CA LYS A 315 -10.73 3.08 14.01
C LYS A 315 -10.83 1.75 13.26
N VAL A 316 -10.07 1.57 12.19
CA VAL A 316 -10.13 0.34 11.38
C VAL A 316 -9.66 -0.87 12.19
N GLY A 317 -8.57 -0.74 12.96
CA GLY A 317 -8.07 -1.81 13.83
C GLY A 317 -9.00 -2.14 15.00
N TRP A 318 -9.74 -1.15 15.54
CA TRP A 318 -10.78 -1.38 16.55
C TRP A 318 -11.98 -2.16 15.99
N ILE A 319 -12.43 -1.83 14.78
CA ILE A 319 -13.47 -2.60 14.06
C ILE A 319 -13.00 -4.05 13.87
N MET A 320 -11.81 -4.26 13.33
CA MET A 320 -11.24 -5.59 13.09
C MET A 320 -11.10 -6.40 14.40
N HIS A 321 -10.58 -5.78 15.46
CA HIS A 321 -10.47 -6.38 16.80
C HIS A 321 -11.84 -6.87 17.32
N ILE A 322 -12.89 -6.06 17.21
CA ILE A 322 -14.24 -6.43 17.67
C ILE A 322 -14.83 -7.58 16.86
N PHE A 323 -14.80 -7.53 15.53
CA PHE A 323 -15.39 -8.61 14.73
C PHE A 323 -14.60 -9.91 14.85
N MET A 324 -13.29 -9.85 14.61
CA MET A 324 -12.43 -11.03 14.50
C MET A 324 -12.05 -11.62 15.87
N GLY A 325 -11.99 -10.82 16.92
CA GLY A 325 -11.51 -11.27 18.24
C GLY A 325 -9.99 -11.54 18.30
N THR A 326 -9.26 -11.06 17.30
CA THR A 326 -7.79 -10.95 17.27
C THR A 326 -7.27 -9.98 18.32
N THR A 327 -5.97 -9.98 18.62
CA THR A 327 -5.41 -9.07 19.62
C THR A 327 -5.40 -7.62 19.12
N PRO A 328 -5.40 -6.61 20.01
CA PRO A 328 -5.35 -5.21 19.58
C PRO A 328 -4.08 -4.86 18.79
N VAL A 329 -2.94 -5.52 19.08
CA VAL A 329 -1.65 -5.24 18.43
C VAL A 329 -1.67 -5.70 16.97
N GLU A 330 -2.03 -6.96 16.71
CA GLU A 330 -2.10 -7.48 15.34
C GLU A 330 -3.22 -6.82 14.52
N SER A 331 -4.32 -6.41 15.18
CA SER A 331 -5.43 -5.71 14.52
C SER A 331 -5.06 -4.28 14.09
N LEU A 332 -4.29 -3.54 14.90
CA LEU A 332 -3.74 -2.24 14.49
C LEU A 332 -2.70 -2.38 13.37
N VAL A 333 -1.84 -3.40 13.41
CA VAL A 333 -0.84 -3.62 12.34
C VAL A 333 -1.51 -4.03 11.02
N ALA A 334 -2.52 -4.89 11.05
CA ALA A 334 -3.28 -5.23 9.84
C ALA A 334 -4.02 -4.02 9.26
N ALA A 335 -4.60 -3.16 10.11
CA ALA A 335 -5.20 -1.90 9.68
C ALA A 335 -4.17 -0.87 9.17
N GLY A 336 -2.97 -0.83 9.75
CA GLY A 336 -1.87 0.04 9.32
C GLY A 336 -1.33 -0.33 7.94
N ASN A 337 -1.21 -1.64 7.68
CA ASN A 337 -0.75 -2.21 6.42
C ASN A 337 -1.66 -1.88 5.20
N ILE A 338 -2.86 -1.34 5.41
CA ILE A 338 -3.70 -0.78 4.32
C ILE A 338 -3.03 0.47 3.70
N PHE A 339 -2.25 1.22 4.48
CA PHE A 339 -1.75 2.55 4.12
C PHE A 339 -0.21 2.66 4.12
N VAL A 340 0.46 1.99 5.06
CA VAL A 340 1.93 1.99 5.22
C VAL A 340 2.53 0.61 4.96
N GLY A 341 3.83 0.56 4.68
CA GLY A 341 4.52 -0.66 4.25
C GLY A 341 4.79 -1.68 5.35
N GLN A 342 5.16 -2.88 4.92
CA GLN A 342 5.49 -4.04 5.77
C GLN A 342 6.57 -3.77 6.85
N THR A 343 7.45 -2.79 6.63
CA THR A 343 8.48 -2.34 7.60
C THR A 343 8.03 -1.16 8.48
N GLU A 344 6.98 -0.44 8.08
CA GLU A 344 6.48 0.78 8.74
C GLU A 344 5.32 0.45 9.70
N SER A 345 4.39 -0.42 9.30
CA SER A 345 3.27 -0.86 10.14
C SER A 345 3.67 -1.43 11.52
N PRO A 346 4.74 -2.23 11.67
CA PRO A 346 5.20 -2.70 12.98
C PRO A 346 5.71 -1.56 13.87
N LEU A 347 6.18 -0.45 13.30
CA LEU A 347 6.71 0.69 14.03
C LEU A 347 5.62 1.39 14.88
N LEU A 348 4.37 1.36 14.41
CA LEU A 348 3.17 1.87 15.11
C LEU A 348 2.98 1.22 16.49
N VAL A 349 3.41 -0.05 16.63
CA VAL A 349 3.28 -0.87 17.83
C VAL A 349 4.64 -1.28 18.42
N ARG A 350 5.73 -0.60 18.04
CA ARG A 350 7.12 -0.89 18.45
C ARG A 350 7.31 -1.24 19.94
N PRO A 351 6.69 -0.54 20.92
CA PRO A 351 6.83 -0.88 22.35
C PRO A 351 6.30 -2.27 22.73
N TYR A 352 5.39 -2.84 21.93
CA TYR A 352 4.69 -4.08 22.23
C TYR A 352 5.32 -5.31 21.55
N LEU A 353 6.03 -5.13 20.43
CA LEU A 353 6.66 -6.22 19.67
C LEU A 353 7.60 -7.16 20.47
N PRO A 354 8.34 -6.72 21.52
CA PRO A 354 9.11 -7.65 22.35
C PRO A 354 8.24 -8.64 23.15
N TYR A 355 6.95 -8.34 23.36
CA TYR A 355 6.05 -9.03 24.29
C TYR A 355 4.93 -9.84 23.61
N ILE A 356 4.79 -9.76 22.29
CA ILE A 356 3.76 -10.50 21.55
C ILE A 356 4.10 -11.99 21.38
N THR A 357 3.07 -12.81 21.18
CA THR A 357 3.20 -14.25 20.90
C THR A 357 3.77 -14.52 19.50
N LYS A 358 4.14 -15.78 19.24
CA LYS A 358 4.57 -16.22 17.90
C LYS A 358 3.46 -16.10 16.84
N SER A 359 2.20 -16.25 17.22
CA SER A 359 1.06 -16.13 16.30
C SER A 359 0.71 -14.66 16.02
N GLU A 360 0.76 -13.79 17.04
CA GLU A 360 0.68 -12.33 16.84
C GLU A 360 1.80 -11.84 15.90
N LEU A 361 3.05 -12.29 16.12
CA LEU A 361 4.20 -11.95 15.28
C LEU A 361 4.04 -12.47 13.84
N HIS A 362 3.52 -13.70 13.67
CA HIS A 362 3.17 -14.25 12.36
C HIS A 362 2.07 -13.41 11.67
N ALA A 363 1.08 -12.90 12.41
CA ALA A 363 0.06 -12.01 11.87
C ALA A 363 0.62 -10.64 11.46
N VAL A 364 1.50 -10.05 12.27
CA VAL A 364 2.24 -8.81 11.94
C VAL A 364 3.00 -8.95 10.61
N MET A 365 3.70 -10.07 10.40
CA MET A 365 4.41 -10.35 9.15
C MET A 365 3.45 -10.66 7.98
N THR A 366 2.44 -11.50 8.20
CA THR A 366 1.46 -11.90 7.17
C THR A 366 0.72 -10.70 6.61
N ALA A 367 0.33 -9.76 7.47
CA ALA A 367 -0.30 -8.51 7.08
C ALA A 367 0.59 -7.70 6.12
N GLY A 368 1.88 -7.53 6.45
CA GLY A 368 2.84 -6.82 5.58
C GLY A 368 3.02 -7.48 4.21
N PHE A 369 3.06 -8.81 4.13
CA PHE A 369 3.14 -9.53 2.85
C PHE A 369 1.83 -9.50 2.04
N SER A 370 0.67 -9.38 2.71
CA SER A 370 -0.64 -9.41 2.07
C SER A 370 -1.11 -8.08 1.47
N THR A 371 -0.42 -6.97 1.74
CA THR A 371 -0.80 -5.63 1.29
C THR A 371 0.34 -4.93 0.55
N ILE A 372 0.02 -3.76 0.00
CA ILE A 372 0.97 -2.82 -0.59
C ILE A 372 0.93 -1.50 0.19
N ALA A 373 2.07 -0.80 0.27
CA ALA A 373 2.11 0.54 0.86
C ALA A 373 1.42 1.55 -0.08
N GLY A 374 0.77 2.58 0.49
CA GLY A 374 0.20 3.67 -0.30
C GLY A 374 1.25 4.43 -1.14
N SER A 375 2.53 4.38 -0.72
CA SER A 375 3.65 4.98 -1.45
C SER A 375 3.99 4.27 -2.75
N VAL A 376 3.72 2.96 -2.86
CA VAL A 376 3.91 2.18 -4.10
C VAL A 376 2.60 1.95 -4.85
N LEU A 377 1.44 2.04 -4.19
CA LEU A 377 0.12 2.07 -4.81
C LEU A 377 0.06 3.05 -5.99
N GLY A 378 0.60 4.26 -5.79
CA GLY A 378 0.64 5.28 -6.83
C GLY A 378 1.53 4.92 -8.03
N ALA A 379 2.56 4.10 -7.83
CA ALA A 379 3.40 3.59 -8.92
C ALA A 379 2.60 2.62 -9.81
N TYR A 380 1.87 1.67 -9.21
CA TYR A 380 1.05 0.73 -9.98
C TYR A 380 -0.10 1.44 -10.73
N ILE A 381 -0.71 2.45 -10.11
CA ILE A 381 -1.69 3.34 -10.77
C ILE A 381 -1.05 4.07 -11.96
N SER A 382 0.20 4.54 -11.84
CA SER A 382 0.92 5.20 -12.94
C SER A 382 1.28 4.26 -14.10
N PHE A 383 1.31 2.94 -13.87
CA PHE A 383 1.39 1.95 -14.94
C PHE A 383 0.02 1.69 -15.64
N GLY A 384 -1.07 2.35 -15.24
CA GLY A 384 -2.41 2.13 -15.80
C GLY A 384 -3.21 1.01 -15.13
N VAL A 385 -2.77 0.50 -13.98
CA VAL A 385 -3.56 -0.47 -13.20
C VAL A 385 -4.70 0.27 -12.48
N SER A 386 -5.93 -0.28 -12.54
CA SER A 386 -7.15 0.34 -12.00
C SER A 386 -6.99 0.73 -10.52
N SER A 387 -7.06 2.05 -10.25
CA SER A 387 -6.89 2.63 -8.92
C SER A 387 -8.00 2.20 -7.95
N SER A 388 -9.25 2.12 -8.41
CA SER A 388 -10.39 1.66 -7.60
C SER A 388 -10.23 0.21 -7.15
N HIS A 389 -9.74 -0.67 -8.03
CA HIS A 389 -9.48 -2.07 -7.70
C HIS A 389 -8.27 -2.25 -6.76
N LEU A 390 -7.17 -1.53 -6.98
CA LEU A 390 -6.02 -1.56 -6.06
C LEU A 390 -6.38 -1.07 -4.65
N LEU A 391 -7.13 0.04 -4.54
CA LEU A 391 -7.61 0.56 -3.26
C LEU A 391 -8.53 -0.43 -2.53
N THR A 392 -9.44 -1.06 -3.29
CA THR A 392 -10.36 -2.07 -2.75
C THR A 392 -9.59 -3.31 -2.27
N ALA A 393 -8.58 -3.76 -3.04
CA ALA A 393 -7.71 -4.86 -2.67
C ALA A 393 -6.94 -4.58 -1.37
N SER A 394 -6.28 -3.42 -1.23
CA SER A 394 -5.56 -3.06 0.02
C SER A 394 -6.47 -3.08 1.25
N VAL A 395 -7.71 -2.59 1.14
CA VAL A 395 -8.68 -2.58 2.24
C VAL A 395 -9.19 -4.00 2.57
N MET A 396 -9.41 -4.84 1.55
CA MET A 396 -9.84 -6.24 1.73
C MET A 396 -8.72 -7.15 2.26
N SER A 397 -7.45 -6.88 1.91
CA SER A 397 -6.32 -7.70 2.35
C SER A 397 -6.09 -7.64 3.86
N ALA A 398 -6.42 -6.54 4.54
CA ALA A 398 -6.26 -6.44 6.00
C ALA A 398 -7.02 -7.54 6.79
N PRO A 399 -8.35 -7.71 6.67
CA PRO A 399 -9.07 -8.83 7.29
C PRO A 399 -8.72 -10.20 6.67
N ALA A 400 -8.35 -10.27 5.38
CA ALA A 400 -7.89 -11.50 4.76
C ALA A 400 -6.58 -12.02 5.41
N SER A 401 -5.65 -11.12 5.72
CA SER A 401 -4.35 -11.43 6.32
C SER A 401 -4.46 -12.06 7.71
N LEU A 402 -5.38 -11.56 8.54
CA LEU A 402 -5.64 -12.09 9.87
C LEU A 402 -6.36 -13.44 9.81
N ALA A 403 -7.26 -13.64 8.84
CA ALA A 403 -7.87 -14.94 8.59
C ALA A 403 -6.83 -15.98 8.11
N ALA A 404 -6.00 -15.63 7.13
CA ALA A 404 -4.92 -16.48 6.63
C ALA A 404 -3.88 -16.80 7.73
N SER A 405 -3.43 -15.80 8.48
CA SER A 405 -2.45 -15.98 9.56
C SER A 405 -2.98 -16.88 10.68
N LYS A 406 -4.17 -16.59 11.25
CA LYS A 406 -4.72 -17.38 12.37
C LYS A 406 -5.22 -18.77 11.97
N LEU A 407 -5.29 -19.06 10.66
CA LEU A 407 -5.47 -20.40 10.12
C LEU A 407 -4.13 -21.16 9.99
N PHE A 408 -3.09 -20.50 9.47
CA PHE A 408 -1.79 -21.11 9.18
C PHE A 408 -0.88 -21.26 10.41
N TRP A 409 -0.91 -20.28 11.31
CA TRP A 409 -0.24 -20.31 12.61
C TRP A 409 -1.20 -19.82 13.70
N PRO A 410 -2.12 -20.69 14.17
CA PRO A 410 -3.11 -20.34 15.19
C PRO A 410 -2.50 -19.88 16.52
N GLU A 411 -3.32 -19.18 17.31
CA GLU A 411 -2.92 -18.72 18.64
C GLU A 411 -2.86 -19.87 19.64
N THR A 412 -1.69 -20.12 20.21
CA THR A 412 -1.46 -21.19 21.22
C THR A 412 -1.05 -20.66 22.59
N GLU A 413 -0.65 -19.39 22.65
CA GLU A 413 -0.14 -18.72 23.86
C GLU A 413 -1.21 -17.75 24.40
N LYS A 414 -1.04 -17.23 25.63
CA LYS A 414 -1.92 -16.18 26.16
C LYS A 414 -1.31 -14.82 25.80
N PRO A 415 -1.98 -13.95 25.03
CA PRO A 415 -1.43 -12.65 24.68
C PRO A 415 -1.29 -11.77 25.92
N LEU A 416 -0.11 -11.19 26.12
CA LEU A 416 0.23 -10.36 27.27
C LEU A 416 -0.35 -8.94 27.15
N VAL A 417 -0.59 -8.47 25.92
CA VAL A 417 -1.05 -7.11 25.63
C VAL A 417 -2.55 -7.13 25.37
N THR A 418 -3.32 -6.52 26.27
CA THR A 418 -4.79 -6.41 26.15
C THR A 418 -5.24 -4.95 26.13
N LEU A 419 -6.40 -4.68 25.53
CA LEU A 419 -6.94 -3.33 25.32
C LEU A 419 -7.06 -2.52 26.63
N ARG A 420 -7.25 -3.22 27.76
CA ARG A 420 -7.42 -2.66 29.11
C ARG A 420 -6.22 -1.84 29.60
N ASN A 421 -5.04 -2.01 29.01
CA ASN A 421 -3.84 -1.25 29.35
C ASN A 421 -3.67 0.04 28.51
N GLY A 422 -4.50 0.23 27.47
CA GLY A 422 -4.38 1.30 26.49
C GLY A 422 -3.21 1.10 25.52
N LEU A 423 -3.51 0.93 24.21
CA LEU A 423 -2.46 0.95 23.19
C LEU A 423 -2.07 2.39 22.84
N GLN A 424 -0.85 2.78 23.19
CA GLN A 424 -0.24 4.02 22.73
C GLN A 424 0.49 3.73 21.41
N MET A 425 -0.12 4.17 20.30
CA MET A 425 0.57 4.21 19.01
C MET A 425 1.71 5.23 19.03
N ALA A 426 2.79 4.93 18.32
CA ALA A 426 3.90 5.86 18.14
C ALA A 426 3.40 7.19 17.54
N LYS A 427 3.81 8.31 18.15
CA LYS A 427 3.61 9.66 17.59
C LYS A 427 4.83 10.05 16.75
N SER A 428 4.63 10.94 15.79
CA SER A 428 5.75 11.61 15.11
C SER A 428 6.62 12.34 16.13
N GLU A 429 7.95 12.20 16.02
CA GLU A 429 8.93 12.91 16.85
C GLU A 429 9.20 14.34 16.35
N SER A 430 8.74 14.68 15.13
CA SER A 430 8.87 16.01 14.54
C SER A 430 8.09 17.07 15.34
N LYS A 431 8.68 18.25 15.52
CA LYS A 431 8.12 19.36 16.31
C LYS A 431 7.12 20.19 15.52
N ASN A 432 7.19 20.17 14.19
CA ASN A 432 6.26 20.86 13.30
C ASN A 432 6.01 20.10 11.98
N LEU A 433 5.00 20.55 11.22
CA LEU A 433 4.54 19.90 9.99
C LEU A 433 5.57 19.91 8.85
N LEU A 434 6.43 20.93 8.76
CA LEU A 434 7.46 21.04 7.73
C LEU A 434 8.66 20.13 8.04
N GLU A 435 9.01 19.98 9.31
CA GLU A 435 9.97 18.98 9.79
C GLU A 435 9.46 17.55 9.53
N ALA A 436 8.15 17.30 9.73
CA ALA A 436 7.53 16.01 9.39
C ALA A 436 7.54 15.73 7.87
N ALA A 437 7.29 16.73 7.03
CA ALA A 437 7.39 16.62 5.58
C ALA A 437 8.83 16.30 5.15
N SER A 438 9.81 17.08 5.64
CA SER A 438 11.24 16.89 5.35
C SER A 438 11.77 15.53 5.81
N GLN A 439 11.32 15.04 6.97
CA GLN A 439 11.65 13.72 7.46
C GLN A 439 11.05 12.61 6.57
N GLY A 440 9.80 12.76 6.08
CA GLY A 440 9.20 11.83 5.14
C GLY A 440 9.98 11.75 3.82
N ALA A 441 10.26 12.90 3.22
CA ALA A 441 11.10 13.00 2.02
C ALA A 441 12.48 12.34 2.23
N SER A 442 13.16 12.65 3.34
CA SER A 442 14.49 12.10 3.65
C SER A 442 14.46 10.58 3.89
N THR A 443 13.41 10.07 4.56
CA THR A 443 13.23 8.63 4.80
C THR A 443 12.97 7.88 3.50
N SER A 444 12.28 8.51 2.54
CA SER A 444 11.99 7.93 1.23
C SER A 444 13.23 7.68 0.35
N ILE A 445 14.36 8.35 0.62
CA ILE A 445 15.61 8.18 -0.16
C ILE A 445 16.05 6.70 -0.15
N GLY A 446 16.08 6.08 1.03
CA GLY A 446 16.44 4.67 1.17
C GLY A 446 15.41 3.73 0.55
N LEU A 447 14.12 4.06 0.65
CA LEU A 447 13.04 3.29 0.02
C LEU A 447 13.16 3.29 -1.52
N VAL A 448 13.32 4.47 -2.11
CA VAL A 448 13.43 4.67 -3.55
C VAL A 448 14.71 4.07 -4.12
N ALA A 449 15.85 4.24 -3.45
CA ALA A 449 17.12 3.62 -3.85
C ALA A 449 17.01 2.08 -3.85
N ASN A 450 16.43 1.50 -2.79
CA ASN A 450 16.20 0.06 -2.71
C ASN A 450 15.24 -0.45 -3.80
N ILE A 451 14.15 0.26 -4.11
CA ILE A 451 13.25 -0.10 -5.21
C ILE A 451 14.00 -0.08 -6.55
N ALA A 452 14.72 1.01 -6.85
CA ALA A 452 15.46 1.16 -8.10
C ALA A 452 16.53 0.07 -8.30
N VAL A 453 17.38 -0.16 -7.31
CA VAL A 453 18.45 -1.16 -7.38
C VAL A 453 17.87 -2.57 -7.49
N ASN A 454 16.87 -2.93 -6.69
CA ASN A 454 16.25 -4.25 -6.77
C ASN A 454 15.58 -4.50 -8.13
N VAL A 455 14.91 -3.50 -8.72
CA VAL A 455 14.35 -3.63 -10.07
C VAL A 455 15.45 -3.84 -11.11
N ILE A 456 16.52 -3.04 -11.09
CA ILE A 456 17.66 -3.23 -12.02
C ILE A 456 18.26 -4.63 -11.88
N SER A 457 18.58 -5.06 -10.66
CA SER A 457 19.17 -6.38 -10.40
C SER A 457 18.25 -7.55 -10.77
N PHE A 458 16.95 -7.47 -10.50
CA PHE A 458 16.01 -8.55 -10.80
C PHE A 458 15.63 -8.64 -12.27
N LEU A 459 15.52 -7.52 -13.00
CA LEU A 459 15.32 -7.57 -14.47
C LEU A 459 16.57 -8.13 -15.18
N ALA A 460 17.77 -7.76 -14.72
CA ALA A 460 19.03 -8.33 -15.24
C ALA A 460 19.14 -9.83 -14.93
N LEU A 461 18.84 -10.24 -13.70
CA LEU A 461 18.85 -11.65 -13.28
C LEU A 461 17.79 -12.47 -14.05
N LEU A 462 16.60 -11.92 -14.28
CA LEU A 462 15.58 -12.56 -15.10
C LEU A 462 16.06 -12.74 -16.54
N SER A 463 16.59 -11.70 -17.19
CA SER A 463 17.12 -11.79 -18.55
C SER A 463 18.23 -12.84 -18.69
N PHE A 464 19.10 -12.94 -17.68
CA PHE A 464 20.11 -13.99 -17.57
C PHE A 464 19.47 -15.39 -17.40
N LEU A 465 18.47 -15.54 -16.52
CA LEU A 465 17.77 -16.81 -16.31
C LEU A 465 16.99 -17.25 -17.54
N ASP A 466 16.26 -16.35 -18.22
CA ASP A 466 15.56 -16.63 -19.47
C ASP A 466 16.55 -17.03 -20.58
N SER A 467 17.71 -16.36 -20.68
CA SER A 467 18.78 -16.73 -21.63
C SER A 467 19.41 -18.09 -21.32
N ALA A 468 19.68 -18.38 -20.04
CA ALA A 468 20.25 -19.65 -19.60
C ALA A 468 19.27 -20.81 -19.78
N LEU A 469 17.98 -20.58 -19.49
CA LEU A 469 16.91 -21.55 -19.72
C LEU A 469 16.64 -21.76 -21.22
N SER A 470 16.74 -20.72 -22.05
CA SER A 470 16.64 -20.84 -23.51
C SER A 470 17.80 -21.67 -24.07
N TRP A 471 19.04 -21.43 -23.60
CA TRP A 471 20.19 -22.27 -23.93
C TRP A 471 20.01 -23.73 -23.47
N MET A 472 19.55 -23.96 -22.24
CA MET A 472 19.26 -25.31 -21.75
C MET A 472 18.13 -25.99 -22.54
N GLY A 473 17.06 -25.26 -22.89
CA GLY A 473 15.96 -25.75 -23.70
C GLY A 473 16.39 -26.08 -25.13
N ASN A 474 17.35 -25.34 -25.69
CA ASN A 474 17.95 -25.62 -26.99
C ASN A 474 18.79 -26.91 -27.01
N LEU A 475 19.16 -27.49 -25.86
CA LEU A 475 19.73 -28.85 -25.77
C LEU A 475 18.68 -29.95 -25.98
N PHE A 476 17.39 -29.59 -25.96
CA PHE A 476 16.22 -30.47 -26.12
C PHE A 476 15.26 -29.97 -27.23
N ASP A 477 15.80 -29.26 -28.23
CA ASP A 477 15.04 -28.65 -29.35
C ASP A 477 13.88 -27.70 -28.94
N TYR A 478 13.90 -27.20 -27.70
CA TYR A 478 12.91 -26.28 -27.15
C TYR A 478 13.53 -24.95 -26.66
N PRO A 479 14.10 -24.13 -27.55
CA PRO A 479 14.72 -22.83 -27.19
C PRO A 479 13.73 -21.79 -26.64
N GLN A 480 12.42 -22.07 -26.69
CA GLN A 480 11.36 -21.24 -26.11
C GLN A 480 11.22 -21.41 -24.58
N LEU A 481 12.07 -22.19 -23.93
CA LEU A 481 12.07 -22.35 -22.48
C LEU A 481 12.51 -21.06 -21.77
N THR A 482 11.58 -20.43 -21.05
CA THR A 482 11.81 -19.23 -20.23
C THR A 482 11.41 -19.49 -18.78
N PHE A 483 11.89 -18.65 -17.87
CA PHE A 483 11.43 -18.62 -16.49
C PHE A 483 9.93 -18.27 -16.41
N GLU A 484 9.44 -17.44 -17.34
CA GLU A 484 8.02 -17.15 -17.51
C GLU A 484 7.20 -18.43 -17.74
N ASN A 485 7.64 -19.27 -18.68
CA ASN A 485 6.94 -20.50 -19.04
C ASN A 485 6.94 -21.51 -17.88
N ILE A 486 8.07 -21.64 -17.15
CA ILE A 486 8.12 -22.47 -15.94
C ILE A 486 7.14 -21.94 -14.87
N CYS A 487 7.11 -20.63 -14.64
CA CYS A 487 6.16 -20.01 -13.71
C CYS A 487 4.70 -20.20 -14.15
N ALA A 488 4.41 -20.04 -15.45
CA ALA A 488 3.10 -20.27 -16.01
C ALA A 488 2.57 -21.67 -15.68
N TYR A 489 3.34 -22.73 -15.92
CA TYR A 489 2.92 -24.09 -15.58
C TYR A 489 2.83 -24.34 -14.06
N VAL A 490 3.77 -23.81 -13.27
CA VAL A 490 3.78 -24.02 -11.80
C VAL A 490 2.61 -23.30 -11.11
N PHE A 491 2.25 -22.10 -11.55
CA PHE A 491 1.21 -21.28 -10.92
C PHE A 491 -0.15 -21.31 -11.62
N MET A 492 -0.28 -21.89 -12.83
CA MET A 492 -1.58 -22.07 -13.51
C MET A 492 -2.64 -22.72 -12.62
N PRO A 493 -2.36 -23.76 -11.80
CA PRO A 493 -3.36 -24.33 -10.90
C PRO A 493 -3.93 -23.31 -9.90
N PHE A 494 -3.09 -22.46 -9.31
CA PHE A 494 -3.52 -21.39 -8.41
C PHE A 494 -4.25 -20.27 -9.16
N SER A 495 -3.78 -19.93 -10.36
CA SER A 495 -4.45 -18.98 -11.25
C SER A 495 -5.88 -19.41 -11.58
N PHE A 496 -6.04 -20.64 -12.08
CA PHE A 496 -7.34 -21.21 -12.44
C PHE A 496 -8.26 -21.35 -11.21
N MET A 497 -7.71 -21.73 -10.05
CA MET A 497 -8.46 -21.77 -8.79
C MET A 497 -9.11 -20.43 -8.42
N MET A 498 -8.53 -19.29 -8.77
CA MET A 498 -9.16 -17.98 -8.52
C MET A 498 -10.37 -17.69 -9.43
N GLY A 499 -10.70 -18.58 -10.37
CA GLY A 499 -11.79 -18.43 -11.34
C GLY A 499 -11.44 -17.48 -12.50
N ILE A 500 -10.16 -17.52 -12.89
CA ILE A 500 -9.61 -16.97 -14.12
C ILE A 500 -9.90 -17.96 -15.27
N ASP A 501 -10.13 -17.44 -16.48
CA ASP A 501 -10.37 -18.30 -17.64
C ASP A 501 -9.17 -19.20 -17.94
N TRP A 502 -9.40 -20.42 -18.46
CA TRP A 502 -8.33 -21.40 -18.69
C TRP A 502 -7.20 -20.89 -19.59
N GLU A 503 -7.56 -20.19 -20.68
CA GLU A 503 -6.61 -19.54 -21.60
C GLU A 503 -5.78 -18.44 -20.93
N ASP A 504 -6.41 -17.67 -20.03
CA ASP A 504 -5.80 -16.56 -19.30
C ASP A 504 -4.93 -17.07 -18.13
N SER A 505 -5.17 -18.30 -17.68
CA SER A 505 -4.57 -18.85 -16.45
C SER A 505 -3.08 -19.16 -16.54
N PHE A 506 -2.55 -19.42 -17.74
CA PHE A 506 -1.10 -19.54 -17.94
C PHE A 506 -0.41 -18.17 -17.85
N ILE A 507 -1.01 -17.13 -18.44
CA ILE A 507 -0.48 -15.75 -18.40
C ILE A 507 -0.40 -15.26 -16.96
N VAL A 508 -1.48 -15.40 -16.19
CA VAL A 508 -1.47 -15.03 -14.76
C VAL A 508 -0.58 -15.95 -13.95
N GLY A 509 -0.45 -17.24 -14.27
CA GLY A 509 0.59 -18.09 -13.69
C GLY A 509 2.01 -17.47 -13.80
N GLY A 510 2.35 -16.94 -14.97
CA GLY A 510 3.58 -16.17 -15.18
C GLY A 510 3.67 -14.95 -14.25
N LEU A 511 2.63 -14.12 -14.20
CA LEU A 511 2.57 -12.94 -13.33
C LEU A 511 2.69 -13.29 -11.84
N LEU A 512 2.06 -14.38 -11.38
CA LEU A 512 2.17 -14.87 -10.00
C LEU A 512 3.59 -15.35 -9.67
N GLY A 513 4.26 -15.99 -10.63
CA GLY A 513 5.68 -16.33 -10.50
C GLY A 513 6.57 -15.10 -10.39
N TYR A 514 6.35 -14.08 -11.24
CA TYR A 514 7.11 -12.83 -11.16
C TYR A 514 6.92 -12.11 -9.83
N LYS A 515 5.67 -12.02 -9.35
CA LYS A 515 5.36 -11.50 -8.00
C LYS A 515 6.16 -12.27 -6.95
N THR A 516 6.06 -13.60 -6.95
CA THR A 516 6.60 -14.44 -5.87
C THR A 516 8.12 -14.47 -5.83
N PHE A 517 8.78 -14.64 -7.00
CA PHE A 517 10.23 -14.84 -7.09
C PHE A 517 11.05 -13.55 -7.15
N PHE A 518 10.49 -12.47 -7.70
CA PHE A 518 11.16 -11.17 -7.78
C PHE A 518 10.42 -10.12 -6.95
N ASN A 519 9.41 -9.47 -7.54
CA ASN A 519 8.56 -8.48 -6.88
C ASN A 519 7.27 -8.22 -7.68
N GLU A 520 6.30 -7.61 -7.00
CA GLU A 520 5.03 -7.18 -7.58
C GLU A 520 5.17 -6.01 -8.58
N PHE A 521 6.22 -5.17 -8.47
CA PHE A 521 6.51 -4.12 -9.47
C PHE A 521 6.68 -4.69 -10.89
N LEU A 522 7.51 -5.72 -11.06
CA LEU A 522 7.72 -6.39 -12.36
C LEU A 522 6.45 -7.09 -12.86
N ALA A 523 5.67 -7.69 -11.95
CA ALA A 523 4.40 -8.29 -12.31
C ALA A 523 3.36 -7.25 -12.78
N TYR A 524 3.28 -6.08 -12.14
CA TYR A 524 2.41 -4.98 -12.56
C TYR A 524 2.88 -4.29 -13.85
N GLU A 525 4.18 -4.20 -14.10
CA GLU A 525 4.73 -3.69 -15.38
C GLU A 525 4.36 -4.61 -16.56
N ARG A 526 4.39 -5.93 -16.35
CA ARG A 526 3.92 -6.91 -17.33
C ARG A 526 2.39 -6.91 -17.49
N LEU A 527 1.62 -6.80 -16.40
CA LEU A 527 0.16 -6.66 -16.46
C LEU A 527 -0.26 -5.38 -17.20
N SER A 528 0.46 -4.27 -16.97
CA SER A 528 0.26 -2.99 -17.69
C SER A 528 0.39 -3.15 -19.20
N LYS A 529 1.39 -3.88 -19.70
CA LYS A 529 1.55 -4.16 -21.14
C LYS A 529 0.34 -4.91 -21.70
N LEU A 530 -0.20 -5.88 -20.98
CA LEU A 530 -1.40 -6.63 -21.38
C LEU A 530 -2.64 -5.72 -21.44
N ILE A 531 -2.86 -4.88 -20.43
CA ILE A 531 -3.95 -3.89 -20.38
C ILE A 531 -3.83 -2.93 -21.57
N GLN A 532 -2.66 -2.32 -21.77
CA GLN A 532 -2.41 -1.39 -22.88
C GLN A 532 -2.59 -2.06 -24.26
N ASN A 533 -2.29 -3.35 -24.40
CA ASN A 533 -2.51 -4.10 -25.64
C ASN A 533 -4.01 -4.31 -25.92
N ARG A 534 -4.83 -4.51 -24.88
CA ARG A 534 -6.30 -4.53 -24.99
C ARG A 534 -6.85 -3.16 -25.37
N GLU A 535 -6.42 -2.10 -24.68
CA GLU A 535 -6.88 -0.73 -24.91
C GLU A 535 -6.55 -0.20 -26.32
N LYS A 536 -5.45 -0.68 -26.93
CA LYS A 536 -5.09 -0.38 -28.33
C LYS A 536 -5.95 -1.11 -29.37
N GLY A 537 -6.86 -1.99 -28.96
CA GLY A 537 -7.81 -2.67 -29.85
C GLY A 537 -7.18 -3.66 -30.84
N GLY A 538 -6.01 -4.22 -30.51
CA GLY A 538 -5.29 -5.15 -31.39
C GLY A 538 -5.91 -6.55 -31.49
N SER A 539 -5.30 -7.42 -32.29
CA SER A 539 -5.69 -8.85 -32.35
C SER A 539 -5.32 -9.58 -31.06
N MET A 540 -6.31 -10.26 -30.46
CA MET A 540 -6.16 -11.04 -29.22
C MET A 540 -5.09 -12.14 -29.29
N TYR A 541 -4.81 -12.65 -30.50
CA TYR A 541 -3.76 -13.63 -30.78
C TYR A 541 -2.91 -13.17 -31.96
N ILE A 542 -1.59 -13.30 -31.82
CA ILE A 542 -0.59 -13.11 -32.89
C ILE A 542 0.36 -14.30 -32.84
N ASN A 543 0.52 -15.02 -33.95
CA ASN A 543 1.36 -16.22 -34.07
C ASN A 543 1.07 -17.29 -32.99
N GLY A 544 -0.20 -17.44 -32.58
CA GLY A 544 -0.63 -18.33 -31.50
C GLY A 544 -0.41 -17.79 -30.07
N VAL A 545 0.35 -16.71 -29.90
CA VAL A 545 0.59 -16.06 -28.60
C VAL A 545 -0.54 -15.08 -28.31
N LYS A 546 -1.18 -15.24 -27.14
CA LYS A 546 -2.26 -14.38 -26.65
C LYS A 546 -1.68 -13.04 -26.16
N GLN A 547 -2.17 -11.92 -26.72
CA GLN A 547 -1.54 -10.58 -26.58
C GLN A 547 -2.06 -9.75 -25.41
N TYR A 548 -3.28 -10.07 -24.94
CA TYR A 548 -3.96 -9.42 -23.82
C TYR A 548 -5.04 -10.35 -23.24
N MET A 549 -5.66 -9.92 -22.16
CA MET A 549 -6.53 -10.74 -21.31
C MET A 549 -8.00 -10.28 -21.35
N THR A 550 -8.90 -11.05 -20.75
CA THR A 550 -10.25 -10.53 -20.48
C THR A 550 -10.22 -9.53 -19.31
N VAL A 551 -11.09 -8.51 -19.33
CA VAL A 551 -11.22 -7.52 -18.25
C VAL A 551 -11.42 -8.21 -16.89
N ARG A 552 -12.23 -9.27 -16.84
CA ARG A 552 -12.44 -10.09 -15.64
C ARG A 552 -11.11 -10.65 -15.10
N SER A 553 -10.27 -11.22 -15.96
CA SER A 553 -8.97 -11.76 -15.55
C SER A 553 -7.98 -10.66 -15.17
N GLU A 554 -7.99 -9.50 -15.82
CA GLU A 554 -7.19 -8.32 -15.43
C GLU A 554 -7.55 -7.86 -14.01
N VAL A 555 -8.84 -7.85 -13.66
CA VAL A 555 -9.30 -7.53 -12.30
C VAL A 555 -8.83 -8.59 -11.30
N ILE A 556 -9.04 -9.89 -11.56
CA ILE A 556 -8.61 -10.94 -10.61
C ILE A 556 -7.08 -10.92 -10.44
N ALA A 557 -6.32 -10.73 -11.52
CA ALA A 557 -4.86 -10.55 -11.47
C ALA A 557 -4.45 -9.33 -10.64
N THR A 558 -5.15 -8.19 -10.79
CA THR A 558 -4.88 -6.98 -10.00
C THR A 558 -4.94 -7.23 -8.49
N TYR A 559 -5.90 -8.02 -8.02
CA TYR A 559 -6.01 -8.41 -6.61
C TYR A 559 -4.95 -9.44 -6.20
N ALA A 560 -4.70 -10.46 -7.02
CA ALA A 560 -3.72 -11.49 -6.72
C ALA A 560 -2.28 -10.94 -6.65
N LEU A 561 -1.98 -9.91 -7.45
CA LEU A 561 -0.73 -9.18 -7.42
C LEU A 561 -0.63 -8.18 -6.25
N CYS A 562 -1.74 -7.74 -5.65
CA CYS A 562 -1.78 -6.73 -4.60
C CYS A 562 -1.29 -7.24 -3.24
N GLY A 563 0.03 -7.38 -3.10
CA GLY A 563 0.69 -7.68 -1.82
C GLY A 563 2.19 -7.94 -1.97
N PHE A 564 2.99 -7.46 -1.03
CA PHE A 564 4.46 -7.60 -1.01
C PHE A 564 5.01 -9.03 -0.82
N ALA A 565 4.19 -10.08 -0.89
CA ALA A 565 4.59 -11.47 -0.67
C ALA A 565 5.57 -12.00 -1.74
N ASN A 566 6.86 -11.75 -1.54
CA ASN A 566 7.96 -12.13 -2.42
C ASN A 566 9.27 -12.40 -1.63
N PHE A 567 10.23 -13.11 -2.23
CA PHE A 567 11.48 -13.49 -1.54
C PHE A 567 12.39 -12.29 -1.17
N GLY A 568 12.35 -11.18 -1.91
CA GLY A 568 13.07 -9.95 -1.54
C GLY A 568 12.48 -9.30 -0.28
N SER A 569 11.16 -9.15 -0.24
CA SER A 569 10.38 -8.72 0.93
C SER A 569 10.62 -9.60 2.15
N LEU A 570 10.80 -10.92 1.98
CA LEU A 570 11.14 -11.82 3.08
C LEU A 570 12.44 -11.37 3.79
N GLY A 571 13.46 -10.97 3.01
CA GLY A 571 14.68 -10.35 3.55
C GLY A 571 14.41 -9.00 4.25
N LEU A 572 13.62 -8.13 3.62
CA LEU A 572 13.26 -6.81 4.18
C LEU A 572 12.47 -6.91 5.49
N VAL A 573 11.53 -7.85 5.60
CA VAL A 573 10.74 -8.11 6.82
C VAL A 573 11.63 -8.69 7.92
N ILE A 574 12.51 -9.65 7.63
CA ILE A 574 13.44 -10.18 8.63
C ILE A 574 14.37 -9.07 9.14
N GLY A 575 14.98 -8.29 8.25
CA GLY A 575 15.88 -7.19 8.63
C GLY A 575 15.16 -6.07 9.40
N GLY A 576 14.02 -5.62 8.88
CA GLY A 576 13.21 -4.56 9.46
C GLY A 576 12.68 -4.91 10.85
N LEU A 577 11.96 -6.02 11.00
CA LEU A 577 11.39 -6.39 12.30
C LEU A 577 12.49 -6.75 13.32
N ALA A 578 13.62 -7.34 12.89
CA ALA A 578 14.72 -7.65 13.80
C ALA A 578 15.49 -6.40 14.28
N SER A 579 15.47 -5.28 13.55
CA SER A 579 16.01 -4.01 14.06
C SER A 579 15.07 -3.32 15.05
N ILE A 580 13.75 -3.48 14.86
CA ILE A 580 12.72 -2.92 15.77
C ILE A 580 12.62 -3.77 17.06
N ALA A 581 12.69 -5.10 16.97
CA ALA A 581 12.54 -6.05 18.07
C ALA A 581 13.64 -7.14 18.05
N PRO A 582 14.90 -6.81 18.39
CA PRO A 582 16.03 -7.73 18.28
C PRO A 582 15.91 -8.99 19.14
N SER A 583 15.22 -8.91 20.29
CA SER A 583 14.91 -10.07 21.14
C SER A 583 14.05 -11.14 20.43
N LYS A 584 13.28 -10.75 19.41
CA LYS A 584 12.42 -11.63 18.61
C LYS A 584 13.07 -12.13 17.32
N LYS A 585 14.33 -11.75 17.00
CA LYS A 585 15.02 -12.08 15.72
C LYS A 585 14.91 -13.56 15.30
N LYS A 586 15.01 -14.49 16.26
CA LYS A 586 14.85 -15.93 15.99
C LYS A 586 13.42 -16.31 15.57
N GLU A 587 12.41 -15.82 16.30
CA GLU A 587 10.99 -16.08 16.00
C GLU A 587 10.56 -15.45 14.67
N ILE A 588 11.10 -14.26 14.35
CA ILE A 588 10.91 -13.59 13.05
C ILE A 588 11.43 -14.49 11.92
N ALA A 589 12.68 -14.96 12.02
CA ALA A 589 13.29 -15.82 10.99
C ALA A 589 12.58 -17.18 10.85
N GLU A 590 12.17 -17.81 11.96
CA GLU A 590 11.40 -19.07 11.95
C GLU A 590 9.99 -18.91 11.33
N GLY A 591 9.37 -17.73 11.46
CA GLY A 591 8.02 -17.44 10.98
C GLY A 591 7.93 -16.85 9.57
N ALA A 592 8.94 -16.11 9.10
CA ALA A 592 8.84 -15.24 7.92
C ALA A 592 8.43 -15.96 6.63
N PHE A 593 9.01 -17.13 6.32
CA PHE A 593 8.62 -17.90 5.12
C PHE A 593 7.17 -18.39 5.16
N ARG A 594 6.67 -18.75 6.35
CA ARG A 594 5.27 -19.14 6.54
C ARG A 594 4.32 -17.94 6.45
N ALA A 595 4.73 -16.79 6.99
CA ALA A 595 3.99 -15.55 6.85
C ALA A 595 3.94 -15.05 5.39
N MET A 596 5.00 -15.28 4.60
CA MET A 596 5.02 -14.98 3.16
C MET A 596 3.98 -15.84 2.41
N ILE A 597 3.97 -17.16 2.63
CA ILE A 597 2.95 -18.07 2.06
C ILE A 597 1.54 -17.64 2.48
N ALA A 598 1.34 -17.28 3.75
CA ALA A 598 0.06 -16.80 4.24
C ALA A 598 -0.35 -15.45 3.63
N GLY A 599 0.61 -14.57 3.32
CA GLY A 599 0.39 -13.31 2.61
C GLY A 599 -0.02 -13.53 1.15
N THR A 600 0.66 -14.43 0.44
CA THR A 600 0.27 -14.86 -0.92
C THR A 600 -1.13 -15.46 -0.91
N ALA A 601 -1.44 -16.35 0.03
CA ALA A 601 -2.77 -16.93 0.17
C ALA A 601 -3.84 -15.87 0.49
N ALA A 602 -3.54 -14.85 1.30
CA ALA A 602 -4.46 -13.74 1.54
C ALA A 602 -4.75 -12.93 0.26
N CYS A 603 -3.74 -12.65 -0.57
CA CYS A 603 -3.92 -12.02 -1.89
C CYS A 603 -4.80 -12.88 -2.82
N PHE A 604 -4.65 -14.21 -2.77
CA PHE A 604 -5.45 -15.12 -3.58
C PHE A 604 -6.88 -15.25 -3.06
N MET A 605 -7.10 -15.13 -1.74
CA MET A 605 -8.43 -15.07 -1.15
C MET A 605 -9.18 -13.79 -1.54
N THR A 606 -8.52 -12.62 -1.54
CA THR A 606 -9.13 -11.37 -2.02
C THR A 606 -9.39 -11.41 -3.53
N ALA A 607 -8.49 -12.03 -4.31
CA ALA A 607 -8.69 -12.28 -5.73
C ALA A 607 -9.86 -13.24 -6.02
N CYS A 608 -10.07 -14.30 -5.23
CA CYS A 608 -11.26 -15.14 -5.32
C CYS A 608 -12.54 -14.33 -5.03
N VAL A 609 -12.53 -13.45 -4.02
CA VAL A 609 -13.69 -12.59 -3.70
C VAL A 609 -13.96 -11.60 -4.84
N ALA A 610 -12.93 -11.01 -5.46
CA ALA A 610 -13.08 -10.25 -6.69
C ALA A 610 -13.65 -11.12 -7.82
N GLY A 611 -13.13 -12.33 -8.03
CA GLY A 611 -13.64 -13.27 -9.04
C GLY A 611 -15.08 -13.74 -8.81
N MET A 612 -15.59 -13.73 -7.57
CA MET A 612 -17.00 -13.96 -7.28
C MET A 612 -17.86 -12.74 -7.62
N LEU A 613 -17.39 -11.53 -7.27
CA LEU A 613 -18.21 -10.32 -7.27
C LEU A 613 -18.14 -9.50 -8.56
N THR A 614 -17.02 -9.57 -9.28
CA THR A 614 -16.82 -8.97 -10.61
C THR A 614 -17.74 -9.67 -11.60
N ILE A 615 -18.89 -9.04 -11.81
CA ILE A 615 -19.72 -9.24 -13.00
C ILE A 615 -18.78 -9.04 -14.21
N PRO A 616 -18.68 -9.99 -15.16
CA PRO A 616 -18.11 -9.66 -16.46
C PRO A 616 -19.02 -8.58 -17.06
N GLY A 617 -18.51 -7.34 -17.13
CA GLY A 617 -19.24 -6.24 -17.74
C GLY A 617 -19.70 -6.65 -19.13
N LEU A 618 -20.92 -6.27 -19.53
CA LEU A 618 -21.49 -6.68 -20.80
C LEU A 618 -20.91 -5.86 -21.97
N GLU A 619 -19.58 -5.76 -22.01
CA GLU A 619 -18.78 -5.59 -23.22
C GLU A 619 -18.95 -6.84 -24.11
N ILE A 620 -20.18 -7.09 -24.54
CA ILE A 620 -20.41 -7.58 -25.90
C ILE A 620 -19.86 -6.44 -26.77
N PRO A 621 -18.69 -6.58 -27.40
CA PRO A 621 -18.10 -5.49 -28.15
C PRO A 621 -19.09 -5.05 -29.23
N CYS A 622 -19.29 -3.75 -29.41
CA CYS A 622 -20.44 -3.17 -30.13
C CYS A 622 -20.80 -3.87 -31.45
N HIS A 623 -19.82 -4.36 -32.21
CA HIS A 623 -20.04 -5.09 -33.45
C HIS A 623 -20.89 -6.38 -33.30
N ILE A 624 -20.80 -7.09 -32.17
CA ILE A 624 -21.62 -8.28 -31.88
C ILE A 624 -23.04 -7.88 -31.46
N LEU A 625 -23.20 -6.83 -30.65
CA LEU A 625 -24.52 -6.28 -30.28
C LEU A 625 -25.28 -5.82 -31.54
N LEU A 626 -24.61 -5.07 -32.42
CA LEU A 626 -25.17 -4.57 -33.67
C LEU A 626 -25.35 -5.68 -34.72
N GLY A 627 -24.45 -6.67 -34.77
CA GLY A 627 -24.58 -7.85 -35.63
C GLY A 627 -25.81 -8.69 -35.27
N ASN A 628 -26.03 -8.95 -33.98
CA ASN A 628 -27.22 -9.65 -33.50
C ASN A 628 -28.49 -8.83 -33.71
N ALA A 629 -28.47 -7.52 -33.44
CA ALA A 629 -29.60 -6.63 -33.70
C ALA A 629 -30.02 -6.62 -35.18
N SER A 630 -29.06 -6.71 -36.12
CA SER A 630 -29.34 -6.70 -37.57
C SER A 630 -30.08 -7.96 -38.10
N ASN A 631 -30.28 -8.98 -37.26
CA ASN A 631 -31.01 -10.21 -37.61
C ASN A 631 -32.46 -10.26 -37.09
N PHE A 632 -32.91 -9.28 -36.29
CA PHE A 632 -34.27 -9.21 -35.76
C PHE A 632 -35.08 -8.11 -36.43
N THR A 633 -36.33 -8.41 -36.82
CA THR A 633 -37.28 -7.44 -37.38
C THR A 633 -37.98 -6.59 -36.32
N ASP A 634 -38.01 -7.05 -35.08
CA ASP A 634 -38.74 -6.45 -33.97
C ASP A 634 -37.78 -6.15 -32.81
N PHE A 635 -37.71 -4.88 -32.41
CA PHE A 635 -36.76 -4.41 -31.39
C PHE A 635 -37.30 -4.66 -29.96
N PRO A 636 -36.52 -5.28 -29.06
CA PRO A 636 -36.89 -5.36 -27.64
C PRO A 636 -36.79 -3.97 -26.99
N ALA A 637 -37.90 -3.49 -26.43
CA ALA A 637 -38.09 -2.09 -26.02
C ALA A 637 -37.36 -1.63 -24.73
N ASN A 638 -36.22 -2.24 -24.39
CA ASN A 638 -35.33 -1.85 -23.29
C ASN A 638 -33.87 -2.10 -23.70
N SER A 639 -33.20 -1.10 -24.27
CA SER A 639 -31.88 -1.24 -24.89
C SER A 639 -30.99 0.00 -24.75
N THR A 640 -30.92 0.57 -23.54
CA THR A 640 -30.04 1.72 -23.23
C THR A 640 -28.58 1.49 -23.64
N GLU A 641 -28.07 0.27 -23.45
CA GLU A 641 -26.72 -0.14 -23.87
C GLU A 641 -26.53 -0.07 -25.39
N LEU A 642 -27.58 -0.32 -26.17
CA LEU A 642 -27.56 -0.24 -27.64
C LEU A 642 -27.58 1.23 -28.12
N VAL A 643 -28.31 2.10 -27.41
CA VAL A 643 -28.31 3.56 -27.65
C VAL A 643 -26.92 4.15 -27.35
N GLU A 644 -26.33 3.80 -26.21
CA GLU A 644 -25.01 4.26 -25.76
C GLU A 644 -23.90 3.76 -26.71
N CYS A 645 -23.94 2.49 -27.10
CA CYS A 645 -23.09 1.91 -28.13
C CYS A 645 -23.17 2.65 -29.47
N CYS A 646 -24.40 2.98 -29.93
CA CYS A 646 -24.59 3.73 -31.16
C CYS A 646 -24.14 5.20 -31.07
N GLN A 647 -24.32 5.86 -29.92
CA GLN A 647 -23.76 7.21 -29.72
C GLN A 647 -22.24 7.18 -29.83
N HIS A 648 -21.60 6.21 -29.18
CA HIS A 648 -20.15 6.06 -29.20
C HIS A 648 -19.59 5.77 -30.61
N LEU A 649 -20.34 5.05 -31.45
CA LEU A 649 -20.03 4.85 -32.87
C LEU A 649 -20.03 6.18 -33.63
N PHE A 650 -21.10 6.97 -33.56
CA PHE A 650 -21.20 8.25 -34.29
C PHE A 650 -20.23 9.32 -33.77
N THR A 651 -19.96 9.40 -32.47
CA THR A 651 -18.95 10.33 -31.93
C THR A 651 -17.53 9.95 -32.33
N SER A 652 -17.24 8.67 -32.62
CA SER A 652 -15.94 8.28 -33.20
C SER A 652 -15.77 8.68 -34.67
N ALA A 653 -16.86 9.05 -35.34
CA ALA A 653 -16.93 9.25 -36.78
C ALA A 653 -17.03 10.72 -37.21
N SER A 654 -17.32 11.65 -36.30
CA SER A 654 -17.60 13.06 -36.57
C SER A 654 -16.37 13.91 -36.95
N HIS A 655 -15.33 13.30 -37.51
CA HIS A 655 -14.05 13.94 -37.86
C HIS A 655 -13.63 13.75 -39.33
N SER A 656 -14.47 13.14 -40.17
CA SER A 656 -14.22 12.96 -41.61
C SER A 656 -15.51 13.10 -42.42
N GLU A 657 -15.49 13.93 -43.46
CA GLU A 657 -16.67 14.20 -44.32
C GLU A 657 -17.05 13.01 -45.22
N GLU A 658 -16.14 12.06 -45.45
CA GLU A 658 -16.42 10.75 -46.04
C GLU A 658 -16.05 9.62 -45.05
N ILE A 659 -17.04 8.79 -44.69
CA ILE A 659 -16.84 7.64 -43.80
C ILE A 659 -16.84 6.36 -44.64
N ILE A 660 -15.66 5.92 -45.04
CA ILE A 660 -15.46 4.58 -45.59
C ILE A 660 -15.37 3.59 -44.40
N PRO A 661 -16.18 2.52 -44.34
CA PRO A 661 -16.19 1.61 -43.20
C PRO A 661 -14.91 0.76 -43.12
N GLY A 662 -13.94 1.22 -42.33
CA GLY A 662 -12.74 0.47 -41.95
C GLY A 662 -12.87 -0.17 -40.57
N GLY A 663 -12.45 -1.43 -40.44
CA GLY A 663 -12.49 -2.18 -39.17
C GLY A 663 -13.75 -3.02 -38.97
N ASN A 664 -13.95 -3.50 -37.73
CA ASN A 664 -14.87 -4.61 -37.40
C ASN A 664 -16.39 -4.29 -37.46
N TYR A 665 -16.82 -3.25 -38.18
CA TYR A 665 -18.23 -2.80 -38.23
C TYR A 665 -18.82 -2.91 -39.63
N SER A 666 -19.91 -3.65 -39.77
CA SER A 666 -20.61 -3.83 -41.05
C SER A 666 -21.44 -2.61 -41.44
N LEU A 667 -21.71 -2.41 -42.73
CA LEU A 667 -22.58 -1.33 -43.20
C LEU A 667 -24.04 -1.46 -42.69
N ASN A 668 -24.49 -2.67 -42.36
CA ASN A 668 -25.77 -2.89 -41.65
C ASN A 668 -25.73 -2.37 -40.20
N SER A 669 -24.61 -2.52 -39.50
CA SER A 669 -24.44 -2.05 -38.12
C SER A 669 -24.65 -0.53 -38.01
N TRP A 670 -24.20 0.22 -39.02
CA TRP A 670 -24.45 1.67 -39.14
C TRP A 670 -25.92 1.98 -39.40
N LYS A 671 -26.60 1.25 -40.30
CA LYS A 671 -28.03 1.46 -40.58
C LYS A 671 -28.92 1.18 -39.35
N VAL A 672 -28.58 0.17 -38.54
CA VAL A 672 -29.25 -0.09 -37.26
C VAL A 672 -29.09 1.11 -36.31
N CYS A 673 -27.88 1.63 -36.11
CA CYS A 673 -27.66 2.79 -35.25
C CYS A 673 -28.35 4.07 -35.75
N CYS A 674 -28.38 4.30 -37.07
CA CYS A 674 -29.15 5.37 -37.70
C CYS A 674 -30.64 5.33 -37.34
N GLN A 675 -31.26 4.14 -37.39
CA GLN A 675 -32.68 3.96 -37.04
C GLN A 675 -32.95 4.18 -35.54
N ILE A 676 -32.02 3.79 -34.67
CA ILE A 676 -32.17 3.89 -33.21
C ILE A 676 -32.08 5.34 -32.71
N LEU A 677 -31.14 6.13 -33.24
CA LEU A 677 -30.84 7.47 -32.69
C LEU A 677 -31.69 8.60 -33.26
N GLY A 678 -32.22 8.45 -34.48
CA GLY A 678 -33.17 9.39 -35.08
C GLY A 678 -32.70 10.85 -35.18
N GLN A 679 -31.40 11.12 -35.13
CA GLN A 679 -30.88 12.49 -35.11
C GLN A 679 -30.85 13.11 -36.51
N PRO A 680 -31.39 14.32 -36.70
CA PRO A 680 -31.39 15.01 -38.00
C PRO A 680 -30.00 15.53 -38.44
N ALA A 681 -28.94 15.25 -37.67
CA ALA A 681 -27.56 15.65 -37.97
C ALA A 681 -26.83 14.67 -38.92
N PHE A 682 -27.35 13.45 -39.12
CA PHE A 682 -26.78 12.44 -40.01
C PHE A 682 -27.77 12.05 -41.11
N HIS A 683 -27.38 12.22 -42.38
CA HIS A 683 -28.18 11.76 -43.52
C HIS A 683 -28.04 10.25 -43.72
N CYS A 684 -28.95 9.51 -43.08
CA CYS A 684 -28.98 8.03 -43.05
C CYS A 684 -29.62 7.40 -44.30
N THR A 685 -28.99 7.53 -45.48
CA THR A 685 -29.43 6.94 -46.76
C THR A 685 -28.49 5.84 -47.25
#